data_AF-A0A1I0GAI3-F1
#
_entry.id   AF-A0A1I0GAI3-F1
#
_cell.length_a   1.000
_cell.length_b   1.000
_cell.length_c   1.000
_cell.angle_alpha   90.00
_cell.angle_beta   90.00
_cell.angle_gamma   90.00
#
_symmetry.space_group_name_H-M   'P 1'
#
loop_
_entity.id
_entity.type
_entity.pdbx_description
1 polymer ?
#
loop_
_entity_poly.entity_id
_entity_poly.type
_entity_poly.pdbx_seq_one_letter_code
_entity_poly.pdbx_strand_id
1 'polypeptide(L)'
;MSRWFTQHLGNMSVRLKLGVGFGLVLLLTLLITATGWSSVKAVIERGDNLGMISQISERTMDLRTARMVYETQYSAEAATAVMTALDKLDADLKTGQSMVKGLGDLKLMDAQAQAAGEYRRAFADMTKAIQTREASRTNLGASADAAVDVVNKIEQALLQHDNILQFNSAVDVSKQIQQARFQVRGYTFSGKPDFEKNATAAIDEAIVGVNTLAGDVSSQYIPQLQKANLALKGYRDAVGQYREAQLVSVQALAKMTELGEQLLDASEQLNVSQNAKRDADTSQAQSTLGITTLVALILGVFAAWVITRQITVPLGQTLVAVERVASGDLTQNLSVDRRDELGQLQGSIQRMTVELRELIGGIGEGVTQIASAAEELSAVTEQTSAGVNSQKVETDQVATAMHEMTATVQEVARNAEEASEAAVAADLQAREGDKVVNEAIAQIELLATEVGHSTEAMAELKRESDKIGSVLDVIKSVAQQTNLLALNAAIEAARAGEAGRGFAVVADEVRSLAQRTQKSTEEIEELISGLQNGTRQVATIMDNSRELTVSSVELTRRAGTSLENITRTVSAIQSMNQQIAAAVEEQSATAEEINRSVLNVRDVSEQTSAASEETAASSVELARLGSHLQALVGRFRV
;
A
#
# COMPACT_ATOMS: atom_id res chain seq x y z
N MET A 1 -1.13 -31.97 -21.94
CA MET A 1 0.08 -31.55 -21.21
C MET A 1 -0.05 -32.02 -19.78
N SER A 2 0.89 -32.84 -19.30
CA SER A 2 0.85 -33.37 -17.93
C SER A 2 0.82 -32.23 -16.91
N ARG A 3 0.07 -32.39 -15.81
CA ARG A 3 0.05 -31.44 -14.67
C ARG A 3 1.46 -31.01 -14.25
N TRP A 4 2.42 -31.92 -14.38
CA TRP A 4 3.85 -31.70 -14.17
C TRP A 4 4.44 -30.57 -15.01
N PHE A 5 4.15 -30.53 -16.32
CA PHE A 5 4.68 -29.50 -17.23
C PHE A 5 4.08 -28.12 -16.93
N THR A 6 2.78 -28.06 -16.62
CA THR A 6 2.11 -26.81 -16.23
C THR A 6 2.57 -26.27 -14.88
N GLN A 7 2.87 -27.14 -13.91
CA GLN A 7 3.38 -26.75 -12.59
C GLN A 7 4.85 -26.32 -12.64
N HIS A 8 5.70 -27.03 -13.38
CA HIS A 8 7.10 -26.63 -13.55
C HIS A 8 7.22 -25.33 -14.31
N LEU A 9 6.52 -25.18 -15.45
CA LEU A 9 6.46 -23.89 -16.13
C LEU A 9 5.84 -22.82 -15.23
N GLY A 10 4.78 -23.13 -14.49
CA GLY A 10 4.14 -22.19 -13.57
C GLY A 10 5.13 -21.56 -12.58
N ASN A 11 6.06 -22.36 -12.04
CA ASN A 11 7.04 -21.93 -11.05
C ASN A 11 8.35 -21.36 -11.62
N MET A 12 8.56 -21.43 -12.94
CA MET A 12 9.69 -20.75 -13.59
C MET A 12 9.46 -19.24 -13.61
N SER A 13 10.55 -18.46 -13.49
CA SER A 13 10.47 -17.00 -13.56
C SER A 13 9.87 -16.52 -14.87
N VAL A 14 9.15 -15.40 -14.81
CA VAL A 14 8.62 -14.73 -16.00
C VAL A 14 9.74 -14.41 -17.00
N ARG A 15 10.92 -14.04 -16.50
CA ARG A 15 12.12 -13.82 -17.32
C ARG A 15 12.52 -15.07 -18.11
N LEU A 16 12.52 -16.24 -17.49
CA LEU A 16 12.90 -17.49 -18.15
C LEU A 16 11.85 -17.93 -19.18
N LYS A 17 10.56 -17.74 -18.88
CA LYS A 17 9.44 -18.00 -19.81
C LYS A 17 9.57 -17.16 -21.09
N LEU A 18 9.79 -15.85 -20.94
CA LEU A 18 9.99 -14.94 -22.07
C LEU A 18 11.29 -15.25 -22.81
N GLY A 19 12.38 -15.53 -22.08
CA GLY A 19 13.67 -15.89 -22.67
C GLY A 19 13.61 -17.14 -23.54
N VAL A 20 12.91 -18.19 -23.10
CA VAL A 20 12.72 -19.42 -23.90
C VAL A 20 11.85 -19.14 -25.13
N GLY A 21 10.76 -18.38 -24.99
CA GLY A 21 9.88 -18.04 -26.11
C GLY A 21 10.59 -17.22 -27.20
N PHE A 22 11.24 -16.12 -26.83
CA PHE A 22 11.99 -15.28 -27.77
C PHE A 22 13.23 -15.99 -28.32
N GLY A 23 13.95 -16.76 -27.49
CA GLY A 23 15.11 -17.54 -27.92
C GLY A 23 14.75 -18.57 -29.00
N LEU A 24 13.60 -19.24 -28.86
CA LEU A 24 13.12 -20.21 -29.85
C LEU A 24 12.76 -19.53 -31.17
N VAL A 25 12.12 -18.36 -31.14
CA VAL A 25 11.82 -17.57 -32.35
C VAL A 25 13.11 -17.13 -33.05
N LEU A 26 14.10 -16.59 -32.31
CA LEU A 26 15.38 -16.17 -32.90
C LEU A 26 16.15 -17.33 -33.54
N LEU A 27 16.14 -18.51 -32.90
CA LEU A 27 16.78 -19.71 -33.43
C LEU A 27 16.12 -20.17 -34.74
N LEU A 28 14.78 -20.13 -34.81
CA LEU A 28 14.04 -20.45 -36.03
C LEU A 28 14.32 -19.46 -37.16
N THR A 29 14.40 -18.16 -36.86
CA THR A 29 14.77 -17.12 -37.83
C THR A 29 16.17 -17.37 -38.41
N LEU A 30 17.12 -17.79 -37.57
CA LEU A 30 18.48 -18.10 -38.00
C LEU A 30 18.50 -19.33 -38.92
N LEU A 31 17.71 -20.37 -38.62
CA LEU A 31 17.55 -21.55 -39.46
C LEU A 31 16.93 -21.23 -40.84
N ILE A 32 15.89 -20.40 -40.87
CA ILE A 32 15.26 -19.93 -42.12
C ILE A 32 16.29 -19.16 -42.96
N THR A 33 17.03 -18.25 -42.33
CA THR A 33 18.05 -17.44 -43.01
C THR A 33 19.17 -18.31 -43.61
N ALA A 34 19.69 -19.28 -42.84
CA ALA A 34 20.72 -20.20 -43.32
C ALA A 34 20.25 -21.06 -44.50
N THR A 35 18.99 -21.52 -44.46
CA THR A 35 18.39 -22.35 -45.53
C THR A 35 18.12 -21.52 -46.79
N GLY A 36 17.68 -20.27 -46.64
CA GLY A 36 17.53 -19.34 -47.77
C GLY A 36 18.87 -19.05 -48.44
N TRP A 37 19.92 -18.81 -47.65
CA TRP A 37 21.25 -18.50 -48.17
C TRP A 37 21.87 -19.66 -48.98
N SER A 38 21.76 -20.89 -48.48
CA SER A 38 22.28 -22.07 -49.19
C SER A 38 21.56 -22.32 -50.52
N SER A 39 20.24 -22.09 -50.55
CA SER A 39 19.41 -22.26 -51.75
C SER A 39 19.78 -21.27 -52.85
N VAL A 40 19.97 -19.99 -52.50
CA VAL A 40 20.38 -18.95 -53.46
C VAL A 40 21.76 -19.27 -54.05
N LYS A 41 22.71 -19.73 -53.22
CA LYS A 41 24.04 -20.10 -53.67
C LYS A 41 24.01 -21.23 -54.72
N ALA A 42 23.17 -22.24 -54.52
CA ALA A 42 23.02 -23.33 -55.48
C ALA A 42 22.48 -22.84 -56.84
N VAL A 43 21.49 -21.94 -56.84
CA VAL A 43 20.92 -21.38 -58.07
C VAL A 43 21.95 -20.53 -58.85
N ILE A 44 22.76 -19.74 -58.14
CA ILE A 44 23.84 -18.95 -58.77
C ILE A 44 24.86 -19.86 -59.47
N GLU A 45 25.32 -20.91 -58.79
CA GLU A 45 26.28 -21.88 -59.36
C GLU A 45 25.74 -22.57 -60.63
N ARG A 46 24.42 -22.85 -60.68
CA ARG A 46 23.79 -23.37 -61.91
C ARG A 46 23.76 -22.36 -63.04
N GLY A 47 23.53 -21.09 -62.72
CA GLY A 47 23.55 -19.98 -63.68
C GLY A 47 24.91 -19.79 -64.33
N ASP A 48 25.99 -19.81 -63.53
CA ASP A 48 27.36 -19.68 -64.02
C ASP A 48 27.73 -20.81 -65.01
N ASN A 49 27.34 -22.05 -64.69
CA ASN A 49 27.56 -23.20 -65.58
C ASN A 49 26.82 -23.08 -66.91
N LEU A 50 25.56 -22.58 -66.90
CA LEU A 50 24.79 -22.35 -68.13
C LEU A 50 25.44 -21.28 -69.02
N GLY A 51 25.98 -20.21 -68.41
CA GLY A 51 26.74 -19.19 -69.13
C GLY A 51 27.97 -19.76 -69.84
N MET A 52 28.73 -20.60 -69.14
CA MET A 52 29.90 -21.29 -69.69
C MET A 52 29.54 -22.24 -70.85
N ILE A 53 28.47 -23.03 -70.73
CA ILE A 53 28.01 -23.92 -71.81
C ILE A 53 27.62 -23.13 -73.07
N SER A 54 26.96 -21.97 -72.90
CA SER A 54 26.61 -21.08 -74.01
C SER A 54 27.86 -20.58 -74.74
N GLN A 55 28.91 -20.21 -74.00
CA GLN A 55 30.18 -19.76 -74.57
C GLN A 55 30.87 -20.87 -75.38
N ILE A 56 30.88 -22.12 -74.89
CA ILE A 56 31.43 -23.27 -75.65
C ILE A 56 30.67 -23.50 -76.95
N SER A 57 29.33 -23.39 -76.93
CA SER A 57 28.51 -23.52 -78.13
C SER A 57 28.82 -22.42 -79.16
N GLU A 58 29.03 -21.19 -78.70
CA GLU A 58 29.45 -20.06 -79.55
C GLU A 58 30.83 -20.32 -80.18
N ARG A 59 31.82 -20.77 -79.39
CA ARG A 59 33.15 -21.15 -79.93
C ARG A 59 33.10 -22.26 -80.95
N THR A 60 32.18 -23.21 -80.78
CA THR A 60 31.98 -24.29 -81.74
C THR A 60 31.40 -23.77 -83.06
N MET A 61 30.50 -22.79 -83.02
CA MET A 61 30.00 -22.09 -84.22
C MET A 61 31.10 -21.29 -84.93
N ASP A 62 31.93 -20.56 -84.18
CA ASP A 62 33.09 -19.83 -84.71
C ASP A 62 34.04 -20.79 -85.45
N LEU A 63 34.34 -21.95 -84.84
CA LEU A 63 35.17 -22.99 -85.43
C LEU A 63 34.61 -23.52 -86.75
N ARG A 64 33.30 -23.84 -86.80
CA ARG A 64 32.63 -24.28 -88.03
C ARG A 64 32.72 -23.21 -89.12
N THR A 65 32.53 -21.95 -88.75
CA THR A 65 32.63 -20.81 -89.66
C THR A 65 34.05 -20.69 -90.25
N ALA A 66 35.08 -20.74 -89.40
CA ALA A 66 36.47 -20.70 -89.85
C ALA A 66 36.82 -21.88 -90.78
N ARG A 67 36.32 -23.08 -90.49
CA ARG A 67 36.53 -24.27 -91.34
C ARG A 67 35.89 -24.09 -92.72
N MET A 68 34.67 -23.58 -92.80
CA MET A 68 34.00 -23.31 -94.09
C MET A 68 34.77 -22.31 -94.94
N VAL A 69 35.40 -21.29 -94.32
CA VAL A 69 36.29 -20.36 -95.03
C VAL A 69 37.54 -21.09 -95.55
N TYR A 70 38.15 -21.98 -94.76
CA TYR A 70 39.31 -22.76 -95.21
C TYR A 70 38.99 -23.70 -96.38
N GLU A 71 37.81 -24.34 -96.37
CA GLU A 71 37.35 -25.23 -97.43
C GLU A 71 37.22 -24.54 -98.79
N THR A 72 36.95 -23.23 -98.80
CA THR A 72 36.81 -22.46 -100.04
C THR A 72 38.13 -21.86 -100.54
N GLN A 73 39.00 -21.42 -99.62
CA GLN A 73 40.21 -20.66 -99.97
C GLN A 73 41.50 -21.50 -99.99
N TYR A 74 41.57 -22.56 -99.19
CA TYR A 74 42.78 -23.38 -98.98
C TYR A 74 44.05 -22.55 -98.65
N SER A 75 43.90 -21.37 -98.03
CA SER A 75 44.99 -20.45 -97.71
C SER A 75 45.60 -20.73 -96.33
N ALA A 76 46.86 -20.32 -96.15
CA ALA A 76 47.54 -20.40 -94.85
C ALA A 76 46.83 -19.56 -93.78
N GLU A 77 46.32 -18.39 -94.15
CA GLU A 77 45.59 -17.47 -93.27
C GLU A 77 44.29 -18.11 -92.74
N ALA A 78 43.51 -18.74 -93.62
CA ALA A 78 42.30 -19.45 -93.23
C ALA A 78 42.62 -20.67 -92.35
N ALA A 79 43.76 -21.35 -92.56
CA ALA A 79 44.20 -22.42 -91.68
C ALA A 79 44.56 -21.93 -90.26
N THR A 80 45.22 -20.78 -90.15
CA THR A 80 45.50 -20.14 -88.86
C THR A 80 44.23 -19.75 -88.13
N ALA A 81 43.20 -19.28 -88.83
CA ALA A 81 41.90 -18.94 -88.23
C ALA A 81 41.22 -20.16 -87.59
N VAL A 82 41.26 -21.33 -88.25
CA VAL A 82 40.72 -22.59 -87.70
C VAL A 82 41.47 -23.01 -86.44
N MET A 83 42.80 -22.97 -86.46
CA MET A 83 43.63 -23.33 -85.30
C MET A 83 43.38 -22.38 -84.12
N THR A 84 43.21 -21.08 -84.39
CA THR A 84 42.89 -20.09 -83.35
C THR A 84 41.52 -20.34 -82.72
N ALA A 85 40.52 -20.72 -83.52
CA ALA A 85 39.20 -21.08 -83.01
C ALA A 85 39.25 -22.36 -82.16
N LEU A 86 40.04 -23.36 -82.56
CA LEU A 86 40.29 -24.57 -81.76
C LEU A 86 40.97 -24.26 -80.42
N ASP A 87 41.99 -23.41 -80.39
CA ASP A 87 42.69 -23.05 -79.15
C ASP A 87 41.77 -22.34 -78.15
N LYS A 88 40.88 -21.46 -78.64
CA LYS A 88 39.85 -20.82 -77.80
C LYS A 88 38.84 -21.83 -77.26
N LEU A 89 38.37 -22.73 -78.12
CA LEU A 89 37.44 -23.79 -77.72
C LEU A 89 38.08 -24.71 -76.65
N ASP A 90 39.33 -25.12 -76.83
CA ASP A 90 40.06 -25.96 -75.86
C ASP A 90 40.22 -25.25 -74.50
N ALA A 91 40.46 -23.93 -74.49
CA ALA A 91 40.55 -23.15 -73.25
C ALA A 91 39.20 -23.06 -72.50
N ASP A 92 38.11 -22.85 -73.23
CA ASP A 92 36.76 -22.78 -72.66
C ASP A 92 36.30 -24.16 -72.16
N LEU A 93 36.62 -25.25 -72.89
CA LEU A 93 36.37 -26.63 -72.47
C LEU A 93 37.10 -26.99 -71.17
N LYS A 94 38.38 -26.60 -71.05
CA LYS A 94 39.17 -26.82 -69.83
C LYS A 94 38.62 -26.06 -68.63
N THR A 95 38.16 -24.83 -68.84
CA THR A 95 37.49 -24.04 -67.81
C THR A 95 36.20 -24.73 -67.38
N GLY A 96 35.40 -25.20 -68.34
CA GLY A 96 34.15 -25.93 -68.10
C GLY A 96 34.33 -27.19 -67.25
N GLN A 97 35.34 -28.01 -67.53
CA GLN A 97 35.67 -29.21 -66.73
C GLN A 97 35.93 -28.89 -65.24
N SER A 98 36.43 -27.69 -64.92
CA SER A 98 36.69 -27.29 -63.53
C SER A 98 35.44 -26.78 -62.79
N MET A 99 34.44 -26.29 -63.52
CA MET A 99 33.19 -25.75 -62.97
C MET A 99 32.12 -26.83 -62.77
N VAL A 100 32.13 -27.86 -63.61
CA VAL A 100 31.15 -28.93 -63.59
C VAL A 100 31.54 -30.02 -62.58
N LYS A 101 30.62 -30.37 -61.67
CA LYS A 101 30.85 -31.38 -60.62
C LYS A 101 30.14 -32.72 -60.85
N GLY A 102 29.18 -32.78 -61.78
CA GLY A 102 28.37 -33.96 -62.02
C GLY A 102 29.09 -34.98 -62.91
N LEU A 103 29.11 -36.26 -62.52
CA LEU A 103 29.76 -37.33 -63.31
C LEU A 103 29.24 -37.42 -64.75
N GLY A 104 27.94 -37.21 -64.97
CA GLY A 104 27.35 -37.23 -66.32
C GLY A 104 27.78 -36.03 -67.17
N ASP A 105 27.78 -34.84 -66.58
CA ASP A 105 28.16 -33.61 -67.26
C ASP A 105 29.68 -33.56 -67.53
N LEU A 106 30.50 -34.09 -66.61
CA LEU A 106 31.94 -34.26 -66.82
C LEU A 106 32.24 -35.19 -68.00
N LYS A 107 31.49 -36.29 -68.15
CA LYS A 107 31.63 -37.18 -69.31
C LYS A 107 31.32 -36.46 -70.62
N LEU A 108 30.32 -35.59 -70.64
CA LEU A 108 30.00 -34.78 -71.84
C LEU A 108 31.09 -33.75 -72.12
N MET A 109 31.63 -33.08 -71.10
CA MET A 109 32.78 -32.17 -71.24
C MET A 109 34.03 -32.90 -71.76
N ASP A 110 34.32 -34.09 -71.25
CA ASP A 110 35.43 -34.92 -71.70
C ASP A 110 35.24 -35.39 -73.14
N ALA A 111 34.01 -35.77 -73.52
CA ALA A 111 33.68 -36.11 -74.89
C ALA A 111 33.87 -34.92 -75.85
N GLN A 112 33.50 -33.70 -75.43
CA GLN A 112 33.76 -32.49 -76.22
C GLN A 112 35.26 -32.18 -76.35
N ALA A 113 36.03 -32.31 -75.27
CA ALA A 113 37.48 -32.15 -75.31
C ALA A 113 38.14 -33.19 -76.24
N GLN A 114 37.69 -34.44 -76.19
CA GLN A 114 38.14 -35.48 -77.13
C GLN A 114 37.77 -35.13 -78.57
N ALA A 115 36.52 -34.72 -78.82
CA ALA A 115 36.04 -34.36 -80.15
C ALA A 115 36.82 -33.17 -80.73
N ALA A 116 37.11 -32.13 -79.93
CA ALA A 116 37.97 -31.01 -80.33
C ALA A 116 39.40 -31.47 -80.68
N GLY A 117 39.97 -32.39 -79.89
CA GLY A 117 41.27 -33.00 -80.17
C GLY A 117 41.28 -33.82 -81.46
N GLU A 118 40.23 -34.60 -81.73
CA GLU A 118 40.08 -35.35 -82.98
C GLU A 118 39.82 -34.44 -84.18
N TYR A 119 39.11 -33.33 -83.97
CA TYR A 119 38.85 -32.32 -84.98
C TYR A 119 40.16 -31.68 -85.42
N ARG A 120 41.05 -31.35 -84.46
CA ARG A 120 42.39 -30.83 -84.71
C ARG A 120 43.22 -31.79 -85.56
N ARG A 121 43.16 -33.11 -85.28
CA ARG A 121 43.86 -34.13 -86.07
C ARG A 121 43.28 -34.25 -87.49
N ALA A 122 41.96 -34.31 -87.62
CA ALA A 122 41.29 -34.34 -88.92
C ALA A 122 41.61 -33.10 -89.75
N PHE A 123 41.68 -31.92 -89.12
CA PHE A 123 42.08 -30.69 -89.78
C PHE A 123 43.53 -30.73 -90.27
N ALA A 124 44.45 -31.30 -89.47
CA ALA A 124 45.84 -31.51 -89.88
C ALA A 124 45.95 -32.50 -91.05
N ASP A 125 45.18 -33.58 -91.03
CA ASP A 125 45.10 -34.56 -92.13
C ASP A 125 44.55 -33.91 -93.40
N MET A 126 43.49 -33.11 -93.29
CA MET A 126 42.95 -32.33 -94.42
C MET A 126 43.99 -31.38 -94.98
N THR A 127 44.68 -30.62 -94.12
CA THR A 127 45.71 -29.66 -94.54
C THR A 127 46.86 -30.35 -95.26
N LYS A 128 47.34 -31.48 -94.73
CA LYS A 128 48.37 -32.31 -95.36
C LYS A 128 47.90 -32.89 -96.69
N ALA A 129 46.66 -33.35 -96.75
CA ALA A 129 46.07 -33.88 -97.97
C ALA A 129 45.94 -32.79 -99.04
N ILE A 130 45.50 -31.57 -98.69
CA ILE A 130 45.46 -30.44 -99.62
C ILE A 130 46.87 -30.08 -100.11
N GLN A 131 47.88 -30.08 -99.23
CA GLN A 131 49.28 -29.87 -99.64
C GLN A 131 49.76 -30.96 -100.62
N THR A 132 49.49 -32.24 -100.34
CA THR A 132 49.81 -33.34 -101.26
C THR A 132 49.07 -33.18 -102.58
N ARG A 133 47.79 -32.80 -102.54
CA ARG A 133 46.97 -32.58 -103.74
C ARG A 133 47.56 -31.47 -104.62
N GLU A 134 47.94 -30.33 -104.05
CA GLU A 134 48.56 -29.24 -104.80
C GLU A 134 49.97 -29.60 -105.31
N ALA A 135 50.74 -30.37 -104.55
CA ALA A 135 52.01 -30.94 -105.03
C ALA A 135 51.79 -31.92 -106.20
N SER A 136 50.79 -32.78 -106.12
CA SER A 136 50.39 -33.68 -107.21
C SER A 136 49.91 -32.90 -108.44
N ARG A 137 49.17 -31.79 -108.29
CA ARG A 137 48.81 -30.91 -109.42
C ARG A 137 50.03 -30.33 -110.13
N THR A 138 51.05 -29.95 -109.37
CA THR A 138 52.31 -29.47 -109.93
C THR A 138 53.02 -30.57 -110.71
N ASN A 139 53.09 -31.78 -110.14
CA ASN A 139 53.67 -32.96 -110.81
C ASN A 139 52.86 -33.39 -112.04
N LEU A 140 51.53 -33.29 -112.00
CA LEU A 140 50.65 -33.57 -113.14
C LEU A 140 51.03 -32.69 -114.34
N GLY A 141 51.20 -31.38 -114.12
CA GLY A 141 51.67 -30.46 -115.16
C GLY A 141 53.04 -30.87 -115.71
N ALA A 142 54.03 -31.04 -114.83
CA ALA A 142 55.40 -31.36 -115.22
C ALA A 142 55.52 -32.69 -115.98
N SER A 143 54.84 -33.75 -115.51
CA SER A 143 54.85 -35.07 -116.15
C SER A 143 54.14 -35.08 -117.50
N ALA A 144 53.01 -34.38 -117.62
CA ALA A 144 52.33 -34.24 -118.90
C ALA A 144 53.17 -33.44 -119.91
N ASP A 145 53.75 -32.32 -119.47
CA ASP A 145 54.57 -31.48 -120.34
C ASP A 145 55.84 -32.20 -120.80
N ALA A 146 56.44 -33.04 -119.94
CA ALA A 146 57.58 -33.89 -120.31
C ALA A 146 57.20 -34.96 -121.36
N ALA A 147 56.02 -35.58 -121.26
CA ALA A 147 55.54 -36.54 -122.25
C ALA A 147 55.29 -35.87 -123.61
N VAL A 148 54.64 -34.69 -123.60
CA VAL A 148 54.37 -33.88 -124.80
C VAL A 148 55.68 -33.43 -125.46
N ASP A 149 56.64 -32.90 -124.70
CA ASP A 149 57.92 -32.42 -125.24
C ASP A 149 58.70 -33.54 -125.95
N VAL A 150 58.68 -34.76 -125.40
CA VAL A 150 59.32 -35.93 -126.02
C VAL A 150 58.65 -36.30 -127.34
N VAL A 151 57.32 -36.44 -127.36
CA VAL A 151 56.59 -36.83 -128.57
C VAL A 151 56.68 -35.75 -129.64
N ASN A 152 56.61 -34.47 -129.27
CA ASN A 152 56.79 -33.35 -130.19
C ASN A 152 58.18 -33.35 -130.85
N LYS A 153 59.25 -33.72 -130.12
CA LYS A 153 60.59 -33.85 -130.69
C LYS A 153 60.67 -35.00 -131.70
N ILE A 154 59.97 -36.10 -131.44
CA ILE A 154 59.88 -37.23 -132.38
C ILE A 154 59.06 -36.82 -133.61
N GLU A 155 57.92 -36.16 -133.44
CA GLU A 155 57.10 -35.61 -134.52
C GLU A 155 57.93 -34.69 -135.43
N GLN A 156 58.64 -33.72 -134.84
CA GLN A 156 59.52 -32.81 -135.59
C GLN A 156 60.63 -33.55 -136.34
N ALA A 157 61.23 -34.57 -135.72
CA ALA A 157 62.26 -35.38 -136.36
C ALA A 157 61.71 -36.25 -137.50
N LEU A 158 60.50 -36.80 -137.36
CA LEU A 158 59.85 -37.61 -138.38
C LEU A 158 59.38 -36.77 -139.58
N LEU A 159 58.93 -35.54 -139.35
CA LEU A 159 58.62 -34.54 -140.38
C LEU A 159 59.84 -34.22 -141.28
N GLN A 160 61.04 -34.18 -140.71
CA GLN A 160 62.26 -33.85 -141.46
C GLN A 160 62.74 -34.97 -142.39
N HIS A 161 62.29 -36.22 -142.18
CA HIS A 161 62.79 -37.41 -142.89
C HIS A 161 61.74 -38.08 -143.79
N ASP A 162 60.66 -37.37 -144.12
CA ASP A 162 59.55 -37.82 -144.99
C ASP A 162 58.88 -39.15 -144.55
N ASN A 163 58.91 -39.43 -143.24
CA ASN A 163 58.32 -40.62 -142.62
C ASN A 163 56.84 -40.39 -142.28
N ILE A 164 56.01 -40.18 -143.31
CA ILE A 164 54.60 -39.75 -143.14
C ILE A 164 53.77 -40.72 -142.28
N LEU A 165 53.96 -42.04 -142.45
CA LEU A 165 53.21 -43.03 -141.67
C LEU A 165 53.58 -42.99 -140.19
N GLN A 166 54.88 -42.97 -139.87
CA GLN A 166 55.36 -42.86 -138.50
C GLN A 166 55.02 -41.49 -137.88
N PHE A 167 55.03 -40.42 -138.68
CA PHE A 167 54.62 -39.09 -138.25
C PHE A 167 53.15 -39.08 -137.83
N ASN A 168 52.27 -39.70 -138.62
CA ASN A 168 50.85 -39.85 -138.26
C ASN A 168 50.68 -40.66 -136.97
N SER A 169 51.44 -41.76 -136.79
CA SER A 169 51.45 -42.50 -135.53
C SER A 169 51.91 -41.61 -134.35
N ALA A 170 52.91 -40.74 -134.55
CA ALA A 170 53.36 -39.82 -133.52
C ALA A 170 52.32 -38.73 -133.18
N VAL A 171 51.63 -38.20 -134.19
CA VAL A 171 50.51 -37.25 -134.02
C VAL A 171 49.34 -37.89 -133.27
N ASP A 172 49.02 -39.16 -133.55
CA ASP A 172 47.98 -39.90 -132.83
C ASP A 172 48.36 -40.05 -131.34
N VAL A 173 49.63 -40.35 -131.04
CA VAL A 173 50.13 -40.38 -129.67
C VAL A 173 50.03 -38.99 -129.01
N SER A 174 50.40 -37.92 -129.70
CA SER A 174 50.26 -36.56 -129.15
C SER A 174 48.80 -36.20 -128.87
N LYS A 175 47.88 -36.58 -129.76
CA LYS A 175 46.44 -36.45 -129.53
C LYS A 175 45.98 -37.25 -128.31
N GLN A 176 46.45 -38.48 -128.15
CA GLN A 176 46.16 -39.29 -126.95
C GLN A 176 46.71 -38.64 -125.69
N ILE A 177 47.90 -38.04 -125.72
CA ILE A 177 48.47 -37.30 -124.58
C ILE A 177 47.64 -36.04 -124.29
N GLN A 178 47.18 -35.29 -125.30
CA GLN A 178 46.30 -34.13 -125.08
C GLN A 178 44.92 -34.55 -124.56
N GLN A 179 44.38 -35.67 -125.02
CA GLN A 179 43.16 -36.25 -124.49
C GLN A 179 43.32 -36.66 -123.03
N ALA A 180 44.45 -37.28 -122.67
CA ALA A 180 44.81 -37.56 -121.28
C ALA A 180 44.86 -36.27 -120.44
N ARG A 181 45.49 -35.20 -120.95
CA ARG A 181 45.52 -33.90 -120.27
C ARG A 181 44.13 -33.29 -120.08
N PHE A 182 43.27 -33.37 -121.10
CA PHE A 182 41.91 -32.89 -121.02
C PHE A 182 41.09 -33.66 -119.98
N GLN A 183 41.18 -34.99 -119.98
CA GLN A 183 40.47 -35.85 -119.02
C GLN A 183 40.98 -35.64 -117.59
N VAL A 184 42.30 -35.52 -117.39
CA VAL A 184 42.89 -35.20 -116.08
C VAL A 184 42.49 -33.80 -115.61
N ARG A 185 42.42 -32.81 -116.50
CA ARG A 185 41.91 -31.48 -116.14
C ARG A 185 40.43 -31.54 -115.75
N GLY A 186 39.63 -32.33 -116.47
CA GLY A 186 38.24 -32.61 -116.11
C GLY A 186 38.11 -33.27 -114.74
N TYR A 187 38.98 -34.23 -114.43
CA TYR A 187 39.02 -34.88 -113.11
C TYR A 187 39.46 -33.93 -112.00
N THR A 188 40.55 -33.20 -112.19
CA THR A 188 41.07 -32.25 -111.17
C THR A 188 40.17 -31.04 -110.94
N PHE A 189 39.23 -30.75 -111.85
CA PHE A 189 38.20 -29.74 -111.65
C PHE A 189 36.92 -30.33 -111.02
N SER A 190 36.48 -31.51 -111.47
CA SER A 190 35.22 -32.12 -111.02
C SER A 190 35.34 -32.93 -109.73
N GLY A 191 36.51 -33.49 -109.45
CA GLY A 191 36.74 -34.45 -108.37
C GLY A 191 35.95 -35.76 -108.48
N LYS A 192 35.29 -36.02 -109.62
CA LYS A 192 34.34 -37.14 -109.76
C LYS A 192 35.04 -38.45 -110.17
N PRO A 193 34.65 -39.60 -109.59
CA PRO A 193 35.23 -40.91 -109.94
C PRO A 193 35.12 -41.26 -111.43
N ASP A 194 34.05 -40.85 -112.11
CA ASP A 194 33.88 -41.10 -113.55
C ASP A 194 34.95 -40.38 -114.37
N PHE A 195 35.33 -39.16 -113.97
CA PHE A 195 36.39 -38.41 -114.64
C PHE A 195 37.78 -38.97 -114.30
N GLU A 196 37.98 -39.54 -113.11
CA GLU A 196 39.19 -40.26 -112.75
C GLU A 196 39.40 -41.47 -113.67
N LYS A 197 38.34 -42.27 -113.87
CA LYS A 197 38.37 -43.44 -114.75
C LYS A 197 38.70 -43.04 -116.18
N ASN A 198 38.12 -41.94 -116.67
CA ASN A 198 38.42 -41.41 -118.00
C ASN A 198 39.85 -40.88 -118.10
N ALA A 199 40.34 -40.21 -117.05
CA ALA A 199 41.70 -39.69 -116.98
C ALA A 199 42.75 -40.81 -117.00
N THR A 200 42.58 -41.81 -116.14
CA THR A 200 43.47 -42.97 -116.05
C THR A 200 43.45 -43.81 -117.33
N ALA A 201 42.25 -44.04 -117.91
CA ALA A 201 42.11 -44.74 -119.18
C ALA A 201 42.78 -43.98 -120.34
N ALA A 202 42.63 -42.66 -120.42
CA ALA A 202 43.28 -41.85 -121.45
C ALA A 202 44.81 -41.81 -121.30
N ILE A 203 45.32 -41.85 -120.06
CA ILE A 203 46.77 -42.00 -119.81
C ILE A 203 47.24 -43.39 -120.24
N ASP A 204 46.51 -44.45 -119.90
CA ASP A 204 46.83 -45.81 -120.35
C ASP A 204 46.82 -45.92 -121.86
N GLU A 205 45.84 -45.30 -122.53
CA GLU A 205 45.76 -45.23 -123.98
C GLU A 205 46.97 -44.50 -124.58
N ALA A 206 47.39 -43.38 -123.98
CA ALA A 206 48.62 -42.68 -124.40
C ALA A 206 49.88 -43.53 -124.19
N ILE A 207 49.97 -44.31 -123.10
CA ILE A 207 51.08 -45.25 -122.85
C ILE A 207 51.08 -46.35 -123.91
N VAL A 208 49.91 -46.92 -124.23
CA VAL A 208 49.76 -47.90 -125.31
C VAL A 208 50.18 -47.30 -126.63
N GLY A 209 49.75 -46.07 -126.95
CA GLY A 209 50.18 -45.34 -128.13
C GLY A 209 51.68 -45.17 -128.23
N VAL A 210 52.34 -44.73 -127.14
CA VAL A 210 53.81 -44.60 -127.09
C VAL A 210 54.50 -45.95 -127.32
N ASN A 211 53.96 -47.04 -126.78
CA ASN A 211 54.50 -48.40 -126.98
C ASN A 211 54.31 -48.90 -128.42
N THR A 212 53.15 -48.65 -129.02
CA THR A 212 52.90 -48.97 -130.43
C THR A 212 53.83 -48.17 -131.33
N LEU A 213 53.97 -46.87 -131.06
CA LEU A 213 54.92 -46.00 -131.77
C LEU A 213 56.34 -46.53 -131.66
N ALA A 214 56.76 -47.10 -130.52
CA ALA A 214 58.08 -47.70 -130.36
C ALA A 214 58.32 -48.93 -131.24
N GLY A 215 57.26 -49.63 -131.65
CA GLY A 215 57.34 -50.71 -132.65
C GLY A 215 57.40 -50.20 -134.10
N ASP A 216 56.81 -49.03 -134.36
CA ASP A 216 56.65 -48.47 -135.71
C ASP A 216 57.83 -47.57 -136.14
N VAL A 217 58.59 -47.03 -135.18
CA VAL A 217 59.71 -46.09 -135.44
C VAL A 217 61.08 -46.76 -135.34
N SER A 218 62.08 -46.09 -135.92
CA SER A 218 63.49 -46.52 -135.80
C SER A 218 63.94 -46.65 -134.35
N SER A 219 64.83 -47.61 -134.09
CA SER A 219 65.40 -47.89 -132.76
C SER A 219 66.08 -46.68 -132.12
N GLN A 220 66.47 -45.66 -132.90
CA GLN A 220 67.02 -44.39 -132.40
C GLN A 220 66.05 -43.59 -131.51
N TYR A 221 64.73 -43.76 -131.69
CA TYR A 221 63.70 -43.06 -130.91
C TYR A 221 63.26 -43.84 -129.67
N ILE A 222 63.65 -45.10 -129.52
CA ILE A 222 63.27 -45.94 -128.36
C ILE A 222 63.67 -45.29 -127.02
N PRO A 223 64.89 -44.72 -126.82
CA PRO A 223 65.24 -44.06 -125.57
C PRO A 223 64.37 -42.83 -125.25
N GLN A 224 63.89 -42.14 -126.29
CA GLN A 224 62.99 -41.00 -126.15
C GLN A 224 61.59 -41.50 -125.78
N LEU A 225 61.04 -42.49 -126.48
CA LEU A 225 59.75 -43.09 -126.15
C LEU A 225 59.73 -43.74 -124.75
N GLN A 226 60.86 -44.29 -124.28
CA GLN A 226 61.01 -44.73 -122.89
C GLN A 226 60.88 -43.56 -121.89
N LYS A 227 61.40 -42.37 -122.22
CA LYS A 227 61.21 -41.16 -121.41
C LYS A 227 59.76 -40.67 -121.45
N ALA A 228 59.07 -40.70 -122.60
CA ALA A 228 57.65 -40.40 -122.68
C ALA A 228 56.81 -41.36 -121.84
N ASN A 229 57.11 -42.66 -121.90
CA ASN A 229 56.47 -43.67 -121.05
C ASN A 229 56.74 -43.43 -119.56
N LEU A 230 57.97 -43.08 -119.18
CA LEU A 230 58.28 -42.73 -117.79
C LEU A 230 57.51 -41.49 -117.34
N ALA A 231 57.41 -40.47 -118.19
CA ALA A 231 56.64 -39.27 -117.93
C ALA A 231 55.14 -39.55 -117.82
N LEU A 232 54.56 -40.40 -118.68
CA LEU A 232 53.16 -40.82 -118.60
C LEU A 232 52.87 -41.73 -117.40
N LYS A 233 53.82 -42.58 -117.00
CA LYS A 233 53.75 -43.33 -115.74
C LYS A 233 53.77 -42.38 -114.54
N GLY A 234 54.69 -41.40 -114.52
CA GLY A 234 54.69 -40.34 -113.52
C GLY A 234 53.40 -39.51 -113.51
N TYR A 235 52.80 -39.29 -114.68
CA TYR A 235 51.52 -38.61 -114.81
C TYR A 235 50.38 -39.44 -114.21
N ARG A 236 50.35 -40.75 -114.49
CA ARG A 236 49.42 -41.71 -113.86
C ARG A 236 49.58 -41.74 -112.34
N ASP A 237 50.81 -41.82 -111.86
CA ASP A 237 51.11 -41.85 -110.42
C ASP A 237 50.68 -40.54 -109.74
N ALA A 238 50.90 -39.40 -110.39
CA ALA A 238 50.43 -38.11 -109.89
C ALA A 238 48.89 -37.99 -109.89
N VAL A 239 48.17 -38.63 -110.83
CA VAL A 239 46.70 -38.74 -110.77
C VAL A 239 46.29 -39.60 -109.57
N GLY A 240 46.98 -40.72 -109.34
CA GLY A 240 46.74 -41.59 -108.19
C GLY A 240 46.96 -40.88 -106.85
N GLN A 241 48.05 -40.13 -106.73
CA GLN A 241 48.34 -39.31 -105.54
C GLN A 241 47.31 -38.18 -105.36
N TYR A 242 46.91 -37.52 -106.43
CA TYR A 242 45.85 -36.50 -106.38
C TYR A 242 44.53 -37.09 -105.87
N ARG A 243 44.16 -38.29 -106.36
CA ARG A 243 42.96 -39.01 -105.93
C ARG A 243 43.01 -39.38 -104.46
N GLU A 244 44.11 -39.96 -104.00
CA GLU A 244 44.29 -40.32 -102.59
C GLU A 244 44.22 -39.10 -101.68
N ALA A 245 44.90 -38.02 -102.07
CA ALA A 245 44.85 -36.76 -101.37
C ALA A 245 43.44 -36.15 -101.34
N GLN A 246 42.71 -36.21 -102.46
CA GLN A 246 41.32 -35.75 -102.53
C GLN A 246 40.41 -36.59 -101.64
N LEU A 247 40.57 -37.91 -101.62
CA LEU A 247 39.80 -38.82 -100.78
C LEU A 247 40.05 -38.55 -99.28
N VAL A 248 41.32 -38.41 -98.87
CA VAL A 248 41.68 -38.09 -97.48
C VAL A 248 41.11 -36.74 -97.08
N SER A 249 41.18 -35.72 -97.95
CA SER A 249 40.61 -34.40 -97.68
C SER A 249 39.10 -34.45 -97.46
N VAL A 250 38.37 -35.20 -98.31
CA VAL A 250 36.90 -35.37 -98.17
C VAL A 250 36.55 -36.16 -96.91
N GLN A 251 37.29 -37.23 -96.58
CA GLN A 251 37.08 -38.00 -95.36
C GLN A 251 37.36 -37.16 -94.10
N ALA A 252 38.42 -36.37 -94.11
CA ALA A 252 38.75 -35.46 -93.02
C ALA A 252 37.68 -34.37 -92.84
N LEU A 253 37.13 -33.82 -93.92
CA LEU A 253 36.03 -32.86 -93.88
C LEU A 253 34.74 -33.48 -93.33
N ALA A 254 34.39 -34.69 -93.76
CA ALA A 254 33.24 -35.43 -93.24
C ALA A 254 33.41 -35.67 -91.73
N LYS A 255 34.59 -36.14 -91.31
CA LYS A 255 34.92 -36.34 -89.89
C LYS A 255 34.81 -35.06 -89.08
N MET A 256 35.35 -33.94 -89.57
CA MET A 256 35.21 -32.64 -88.88
C MET A 256 33.77 -32.15 -88.80
N THR A 257 32.91 -32.48 -89.77
CA THR A 257 31.50 -32.11 -89.73
C THR A 257 30.76 -32.91 -88.66
N GLU A 258 30.99 -34.21 -88.60
CA GLU A 258 30.46 -35.07 -87.54
C GLU A 258 30.93 -34.61 -86.15
N LEU A 259 32.23 -34.33 -85.99
CA LEU A 259 32.78 -33.85 -84.72
C LEU A 259 32.22 -32.47 -84.32
N GLY A 260 31.98 -31.58 -85.29
CA GLY A 260 31.32 -30.29 -85.03
C GLY A 260 29.88 -30.43 -84.57
N GLU A 261 29.14 -31.43 -85.05
CA GLU A 261 27.80 -31.77 -84.58
C GLU A 261 27.85 -32.41 -83.19
N GLN A 262 28.76 -33.35 -82.94
CA GLN A 262 28.97 -33.95 -81.62
C GLN A 262 29.29 -32.90 -80.55
N LEU A 263 30.11 -31.89 -80.88
CA LEU A 263 30.40 -30.77 -79.98
C LEU A 263 29.14 -29.99 -79.60
N LEU A 264 28.24 -29.72 -80.55
CA LEU A 264 27.02 -28.95 -80.28
C LEU A 264 25.97 -29.77 -79.54
N ASP A 265 25.78 -31.03 -79.93
CA ASP A 265 24.85 -31.95 -79.27
C ASP A 265 25.24 -32.15 -77.80
N ALA A 266 26.53 -32.31 -77.50
CA ALA A 266 27.00 -32.38 -76.13
C ALA A 266 26.74 -31.08 -75.33
N SER A 267 26.91 -29.90 -75.95
CA SER A 267 26.53 -28.61 -75.34
C SER A 267 25.03 -28.51 -75.08
N GLU A 268 24.19 -29.01 -75.98
CA GLU A 268 22.72 -29.06 -75.80
C GLU A 268 22.33 -29.99 -74.66
N GLN A 269 22.88 -31.21 -74.61
CA GLN A 269 22.66 -32.16 -73.53
C GLN A 269 23.09 -31.59 -72.16
N LEU A 270 24.21 -30.88 -72.10
CA LEU A 270 24.67 -30.19 -70.91
C LEU A 270 23.71 -29.07 -70.47
N ASN A 271 23.19 -28.29 -71.43
CA ASN A 271 22.22 -27.25 -71.15
C ASN A 271 20.92 -27.84 -70.54
N VAL A 272 20.41 -28.92 -71.13
CA VAL A 272 19.23 -29.65 -70.63
C VAL A 272 19.48 -30.19 -69.22
N SER A 273 20.61 -30.87 -68.99
CA SER A 273 21.00 -31.40 -67.68
C SER A 273 21.06 -30.31 -66.60
N GLN A 274 21.68 -29.18 -66.91
CA GLN A 274 21.85 -28.06 -65.97
C GLN A 274 20.54 -27.34 -65.66
N ASN A 275 19.64 -27.17 -66.66
CA ASN A 275 18.30 -26.63 -66.44
C ASN A 275 17.46 -27.56 -65.54
N ALA A 276 17.47 -28.87 -65.81
CA ALA A 276 16.74 -29.83 -64.98
C ALA A 276 17.21 -29.82 -63.52
N LYS A 277 18.53 -29.74 -63.29
CA LYS A 277 19.09 -29.63 -61.92
C LYS A 277 18.72 -28.32 -61.25
N ARG A 278 18.77 -27.19 -61.97
CA ARG A 278 18.36 -25.88 -61.44
C ARG A 278 16.88 -25.87 -61.02
N ASP A 279 16.02 -26.45 -61.84
CA ASP A 279 14.58 -26.48 -61.56
C ASP A 279 14.26 -27.41 -60.37
N ALA A 280 14.98 -28.54 -60.25
CA ALA A 280 14.91 -29.41 -59.08
C ALA A 280 15.42 -28.71 -57.80
N ASP A 281 16.57 -28.03 -57.85
CA ASP A 281 17.14 -27.26 -56.73
C ASP A 281 16.16 -26.15 -56.30
N THR A 282 15.50 -25.49 -57.26
CA THR A 282 14.49 -24.44 -56.99
C THR A 282 13.24 -25.02 -56.33
N SER A 283 12.71 -26.14 -56.83
CA SER A 283 11.55 -26.82 -56.23
C SER A 283 11.85 -27.31 -54.81
N GLN A 284 13.03 -27.88 -54.58
CA GLN A 284 13.46 -28.33 -53.26
C GLN A 284 13.60 -27.16 -52.28
N ALA A 285 14.16 -26.03 -52.73
CA ALA A 285 14.28 -24.81 -51.94
C ALA A 285 12.90 -24.27 -51.51
N GLN A 286 11.94 -24.19 -52.44
CA GLN A 286 10.58 -23.74 -52.14
C GLN A 286 9.89 -24.63 -51.10
N SER A 287 9.99 -25.96 -51.23
CA SER A 287 9.41 -26.90 -50.26
C SER A 287 10.06 -26.79 -48.88
N THR A 288 11.39 -26.72 -48.83
CA THR A 288 12.13 -26.65 -47.55
C THR A 288 11.88 -25.33 -46.83
N LEU A 289 11.85 -24.20 -47.55
CA LEU A 289 11.48 -22.89 -46.99
C LEU A 289 10.02 -22.84 -46.53
N GLY A 290 9.09 -23.44 -47.29
CA GLY A 290 7.69 -23.55 -46.90
C GLY A 290 7.50 -24.34 -45.60
N ILE A 291 8.11 -25.52 -45.50
CA ILE A 291 8.02 -26.39 -44.30
C ILE A 291 8.65 -25.70 -43.08
N THR A 292 9.85 -25.14 -43.22
CA THR A 292 10.53 -24.45 -42.10
C THR A 292 9.75 -23.22 -41.63
N THR A 293 9.15 -22.45 -42.54
CA THR A 293 8.28 -21.32 -42.21
C THR A 293 7.01 -21.79 -41.49
N LEU A 294 6.37 -22.86 -41.96
CA LEU A 294 5.18 -23.42 -41.32
C LEU A 294 5.47 -23.91 -39.90
N VAL A 295 6.57 -24.64 -39.70
CA VAL A 295 7.00 -25.10 -38.38
C VAL A 295 7.28 -23.90 -37.46
N ALA A 296 7.94 -22.86 -37.98
CA ALA A 296 8.20 -21.65 -37.21
C ALA A 296 6.92 -20.93 -36.78
N LEU A 297 5.90 -20.86 -37.65
CA LEU A 297 4.58 -20.31 -37.32
C LEU A 297 3.87 -21.14 -36.24
N ILE A 298 3.84 -22.48 -36.37
CA ILE A 298 3.19 -23.35 -35.38
C ILE A 298 3.85 -23.21 -34.01
N LEU A 299 5.19 -23.24 -33.96
CA LEU A 299 5.92 -23.06 -32.70
C LEU A 299 5.75 -21.65 -32.13
N GLY A 300 5.69 -20.62 -32.97
CA GLY A 300 5.40 -19.25 -32.56
C GLY A 300 4.00 -19.10 -31.94
N VAL A 301 2.97 -19.65 -32.58
CA VAL A 301 1.59 -19.66 -32.06
C VAL A 301 1.51 -20.46 -30.75
N PHE A 302 2.18 -21.61 -30.69
CA PHE A 302 2.23 -22.42 -29.48
C PHE A 302 2.92 -21.68 -28.32
N ALA A 303 4.07 -21.04 -28.57
CA ALA A 303 4.76 -20.23 -27.58
C ALA A 303 3.89 -19.05 -27.11
N ALA A 304 3.23 -18.34 -28.04
CA ALA A 304 2.31 -17.26 -27.71
C ALA A 304 1.16 -17.76 -26.81
N TRP A 305 0.53 -18.88 -27.16
CA TRP A 305 -0.54 -19.48 -26.37
C TRP A 305 -0.08 -19.87 -24.96
N VAL A 306 1.11 -20.47 -24.82
CA VAL A 306 1.70 -20.81 -23.50
C VAL A 306 1.97 -19.55 -22.68
N ILE A 307 2.56 -18.51 -23.28
CA ILE A 307 2.86 -17.23 -22.61
C ILE A 307 1.59 -16.55 -22.14
N THR A 308 0.57 -16.42 -23.00
CA THR A 308 -0.73 -15.82 -22.66
C THR A 308 -1.40 -16.56 -21.49
N ARG A 309 -1.39 -17.90 -21.52
CA ARG A 309 -2.00 -18.71 -20.46
C ARG A 309 -1.23 -18.67 -19.14
N GLN A 310 0.11 -18.59 -19.19
CA GLN A 310 0.97 -18.62 -18.00
C GLN A 310 1.18 -17.25 -17.34
N ILE A 311 1.02 -16.15 -18.09
CA ILE A 311 1.23 -14.79 -17.58
C ILE A 311 -0.11 -14.06 -17.48
N THR A 312 -0.82 -13.89 -18.59
CA THR A 312 -1.98 -12.98 -18.69
C THR A 312 -3.16 -13.45 -17.84
N VAL A 313 -3.47 -14.74 -17.84
CA VAL A 313 -4.58 -15.30 -17.04
C VAL A 313 -4.38 -15.07 -15.52
N PRO A 314 -3.26 -15.48 -14.91
CA PRO A 314 -3.04 -15.23 -13.48
C PRO A 314 -2.91 -13.74 -13.13
N LEU A 315 -2.39 -12.90 -14.05
CA LEU A 315 -2.41 -11.46 -13.87
C LEU A 315 -3.84 -10.91 -13.75
N GLY A 316 -4.75 -11.39 -14.61
CA GLY A 316 -6.18 -11.05 -14.55
C GLY A 316 -6.85 -11.52 -13.26
N GLN A 317 -6.51 -12.72 -12.76
CA GLN A 317 -7.01 -13.20 -11.46
C GLN A 317 -6.56 -12.29 -10.30
N THR A 318 -5.28 -11.88 -10.31
CA THR A 318 -4.77 -10.93 -9.31
C THR A 318 -5.47 -9.58 -9.40
N LEU A 319 -5.72 -9.08 -10.63
CA LEU A 319 -6.43 -7.82 -10.84
C LEU A 319 -7.85 -7.86 -10.28
N VAL A 320 -8.59 -8.94 -10.54
CA VAL A 320 -9.95 -9.14 -9.99
C VAL A 320 -9.92 -9.16 -8.47
N ALA A 321 -8.91 -9.80 -7.86
CA ALA A 321 -8.81 -9.84 -6.41
C ALA A 321 -8.47 -8.46 -5.80
N VAL A 322 -7.59 -7.69 -6.44
CA VAL A 322 -7.29 -6.30 -6.04
C VAL A 322 -8.53 -5.42 -6.18
N GLU A 323 -9.28 -5.53 -7.27
CA GLU A 323 -10.53 -4.78 -7.47
C GLU A 323 -11.56 -5.08 -6.39
N ARG A 324 -11.66 -6.36 -5.95
CA ARG A 324 -12.52 -6.74 -4.82
C ARG A 324 -12.08 -6.10 -3.52
N VAL A 325 -10.79 -6.15 -3.19
CA VAL A 325 -10.23 -5.48 -2.01
C VAL A 325 -10.50 -3.98 -2.06
N ALA A 326 -10.32 -3.34 -3.22
CA ALA A 326 -10.61 -1.92 -3.42
C ALA A 326 -12.11 -1.59 -3.29
N SER A 327 -12.98 -2.51 -3.67
CA SER A 327 -14.44 -2.40 -3.47
C SER A 327 -14.89 -2.70 -2.03
N GLY A 328 -13.97 -3.08 -1.15
CA GLY A 328 -14.22 -3.38 0.26
C GLY A 328 -14.59 -4.83 0.55
N ASP A 329 -14.51 -5.76 -0.41
CA ASP A 329 -14.73 -7.18 -0.18
C ASP A 329 -13.40 -7.90 0.16
N LEU A 330 -13.22 -8.18 1.44
CA LEU A 330 -12.07 -8.85 2.03
C LEU A 330 -12.35 -10.32 2.35
N THR A 331 -13.51 -10.89 1.97
CA THR A 331 -13.95 -12.23 2.42
C THR A 331 -13.18 -13.38 1.78
N GLN A 332 -12.62 -13.16 0.59
CA GLN A 332 -11.96 -14.21 -0.19
C GLN A 332 -10.46 -14.30 0.11
N ASN A 333 -9.97 -15.53 0.21
CA ASN A 333 -8.54 -15.81 0.25
C ASN A 333 -8.05 -16.18 -1.16
N LEU A 334 -7.03 -15.49 -1.66
CA LEU A 334 -6.27 -15.97 -2.81
C LEU A 334 -5.50 -17.24 -2.41
N SER A 335 -5.81 -18.35 -3.09
CA SER A 335 -4.94 -19.53 -3.08
C SER A 335 -3.71 -19.24 -3.94
N VAL A 336 -2.54 -19.24 -3.31
CA VAL A 336 -1.26 -18.97 -3.97
C VAL A 336 -0.46 -20.27 -4.04
N ASP A 337 -0.64 -21.01 -5.14
CA ASP A 337 0.09 -22.27 -5.38
C ASP A 337 1.40 -22.07 -6.18
N ARG A 338 1.66 -20.85 -6.67
CA ARG A 338 2.81 -20.49 -7.52
C ARG A 338 3.95 -19.86 -6.72
N ARG A 339 5.19 -20.13 -7.15
CA ARG A 339 6.42 -19.64 -6.49
C ARG A 339 7.23 -18.60 -7.28
N ASP A 340 6.78 -18.24 -8.48
CA ASP A 340 7.44 -17.23 -9.30
C ASP A 340 6.98 -15.80 -8.96
N GLU A 341 7.36 -14.81 -9.76
CA GLU A 341 7.09 -13.40 -9.46
C GLU A 341 5.59 -13.09 -9.34
N LEU A 342 4.73 -13.76 -10.12
CA LEU A 342 3.27 -13.59 -9.97
C LEU A 342 2.75 -14.26 -8.70
N GLY A 343 3.32 -15.39 -8.30
CA GLY A 343 3.01 -16.02 -7.01
C GLY A 343 3.39 -15.14 -5.83
N GLN A 344 4.57 -14.50 -5.88
CA GLN A 344 5.00 -13.54 -4.85
C GLN A 344 4.09 -12.30 -4.77
N LEU A 345 3.63 -11.79 -5.93
CA LEU A 345 2.66 -10.72 -6.00
C LEU A 345 1.32 -11.13 -5.36
N GLN A 346 0.78 -12.28 -5.75
CA GLN A 346 -0.46 -12.82 -5.19
C GLN A 346 -0.35 -13.05 -3.68
N GLY A 347 0.78 -13.59 -3.19
CA GLY A 347 1.03 -13.79 -1.78
C GLY A 347 1.11 -12.49 -0.98
N SER A 348 1.67 -11.42 -1.56
CA SER A 348 1.70 -10.11 -0.93
C SER A 348 0.33 -9.45 -0.88
N ILE A 349 -0.47 -9.55 -1.94
CA ILE A 349 -1.88 -9.10 -1.93
C ILE A 349 -2.71 -9.86 -0.90
N GLN A 350 -2.50 -11.18 -0.77
CA GLN A 350 -3.19 -11.97 0.25
C GLN A 350 -2.85 -11.52 1.66
N ARG A 351 -1.55 -11.29 1.97
CA ARG A 351 -1.14 -10.78 3.28
C ARG A 351 -1.77 -9.42 3.58
N MET A 352 -1.74 -8.50 2.62
CA MET A 352 -2.41 -7.20 2.74
C MET A 352 -3.91 -7.35 3.00
N THR A 353 -4.58 -8.30 2.34
CA THR A 353 -6.02 -8.55 2.53
C THR A 353 -6.31 -9.06 3.93
N VAL A 354 -5.49 -9.97 4.47
CA VAL A 354 -5.63 -10.50 5.83
C VAL A 354 -5.38 -9.41 6.87
N GLU A 355 -4.31 -8.63 6.72
CA GLU A 355 -3.99 -7.52 7.63
C GLU A 355 -5.10 -6.45 7.63
N LEU A 356 -5.65 -6.11 6.45
CA LEU A 356 -6.82 -5.22 6.36
C LEU A 356 -8.05 -5.81 7.05
N ARG A 357 -8.32 -7.11 6.89
CA ARG A 357 -9.45 -7.79 7.54
C ARG A 357 -9.31 -7.77 9.07
N GLU A 358 -8.11 -8.02 9.61
CA GLU A 358 -7.84 -7.88 11.05
C GLU A 358 -8.00 -6.43 11.54
N LEU A 359 -7.50 -5.44 10.79
CA LEU A 359 -7.65 -4.03 11.11
C LEU A 359 -9.12 -3.59 11.16
N ILE A 360 -9.91 -3.93 10.14
CA ILE A 360 -11.33 -3.60 10.06
C ILE A 360 -12.11 -4.32 11.18
N GLY A 361 -11.77 -5.58 11.48
CA GLY A 361 -12.34 -6.33 12.60
C GLY A 361 -12.07 -5.65 13.95
N GLY A 362 -10.81 -5.27 14.21
CA GLY A 362 -10.42 -4.58 15.44
C GLY A 362 -11.06 -3.20 15.60
N ILE A 363 -11.25 -2.45 14.50
CA ILE A 363 -11.99 -1.18 14.53
C ILE A 363 -13.47 -1.44 14.87
N GLY A 364 -14.08 -2.49 14.30
CA GLY A 364 -15.48 -2.85 14.60
C GLY A 364 -15.71 -3.18 16.09
N GLU A 365 -14.80 -3.92 16.71
CA GLU A 365 -14.84 -4.16 18.17
C GLU A 365 -14.67 -2.86 18.96
N GLY A 366 -13.69 -2.04 18.61
CA GLY A 366 -13.43 -0.76 19.29
C GLY A 366 -14.60 0.23 19.21
N VAL A 367 -15.30 0.28 18.07
CA VAL A 367 -16.49 1.12 17.90
C VAL A 367 -17.64 0.65 18.78
N THR A 368 -17.85 -0.67 18.88
CA THR A 368 -18.87 -1.24 19.77
C THR A 368 -18.59 -0.86 21.22
N GLN A 369 -17.31 -0.89 21.62
CA GLN A 369 -16.88 -0.50 22.97
C GLN A 369 -17.07 1.00 23.25
N ILE A 370 -16.82 1.88 22.25
CA ILE A 370 -17.11 3.32 22.35
C ILE A 370 -18.61 3.57 22.53
N ALA A 371 -19.46 2.87 21.76
CA ALA A 371 -20.90 3.03 21.87
C ALA A 371 -21.41 2.64 23.27
N SER A 372 -20.97 1.49 23.81
CA SER A 372 -21.31 1.10 25.17
C SER A 372 -20.79 2.08 26.23
N ALA A 373 -19.54 2.56 26.09
CA ALA A 373 -18.99 3.54 27.01
C ALA A 373 -19.75 4.88 26.99
N ALA A 374 -20.21 5.32 25.81
CA ALA A 374 -21.02 6.53 25.66
C ALA A 374 -22.41 6.39 26.31
N GLU A 375 -23.05 5.23 26.18
CA GLU A 375 -24.31 4.92 26.88
C GLU A 375 -24.14 4.91 28.40
N GLU A 376 -23.08 4.26 28.89
CA GLU A 376 -22.75 4.22 30.32
C GLU A 376 -22.47 5.62 30.88
N LEU A 377 -21.67 6.43 30.16
CA LEU A 377 -21.44 7.83 30.52
C LEU A 377 -22.73 8.64 30.53
N SER A 378 -23.64 8.43 29.56
CA SER A 378 -24.93 9.12 29.52
C SER A 378 -25.77 8.79 30.75
N ALA A 379 -25.85 7.50 31.13
CA ALA A 379 -26.58 7.04 32.30
C ALA A 379 -25.99 7.61 33.61
N VAL A 380 -24.66 7.60 33.75
CA VAL A 380 -23.98 8.19 34.91
C VAL A 380 -24.24 9.71 34.97
N THR A 381 -24.21 10.39 33.84
CA THR A 381 -24.43 11.84 33.77
C THR A 381 -25.87 12.22 34.15
N GLU A 382 -26.88 11.46 33.68
CA GLU A 382 -28.27 11.63 34.13
C GLU A 382 -28.41 11.42 35.64
N GLN A 383 -27.77 10.39 36.18
CA GLN A 383 -27.78 10.13 37.62
C GLN A 383 -27.11 11.28 38.41
N THR A 384 -25.99 11.80 37.92
CA THR A 384 -25.29 12.95 38.55
C THR A 384 -26.16 14.21 38.49
N SER A 385 -26.81 14.48 37.36
CA SER A 385 -27.72 15.63 37.20
C SER A 385 -28.89 15.55 38.19
N ALA A 386 -29.51 14.37 38.33
CA ALA A 386 -30.56 14.14 39.32
C ALA A 386 -30.05 14.31 40.77
N GLY A 387 -28.84 13.84 41.05
CA GLY A 387 -28.17 14.00 42.35
C GLY A 387 -27.92 15.47 42.70
N VAL A 388 -27.39 16.24 41.75
CA VAL A 388 -27.16 17.69 41.90
C VAL A 388 -28.46 18.44 42.15
N ASN A 389 -29.54 18.09 41.46
CA ASN A 389 -30.84 18.72 41.68
C ASN A 389 -31.39 18.43 43.09
N SER A 390 -31.26 17.19 43.57
CA SER A 390 -31.62 16.84 44.96
C SER A 390 -30.76 17.61 45.97
N GLN A 391 -29.45 17.68 45.74
CA GLN A 391 -28.52 18.42 46.59
C GLN A 391 -28.86 19.92 46.64
N LYS A 392 -29.28 20.51 45.53
CA LYS A 392 -29.74 21.91 45.48
C LYS A 392 -30.95 22.14 46.39
N VAL A 393 -31.94 21.24 46.34
CA VAL A 393 -33.14 21.32 47.20
C VAL A 393 -32.76 21.19 48.68
N GLU A 394 -31.90 20.23 49.05
CA GLU A 394 -31.42 20.09 50.43
C GLU A 394 -30.61 21.33 50.88
N THR A 395 -29.77 21.87 50.00
CA THR A 395 -28.96 23.07 50.32
C THR A 395 -29.84 24.29 50.56
N ASP A 396 -30.88 24.50 49.76
CA ASP A 396 -31.86 25.59 49.96
C ASP A 396 -32.67 25.40 51.28
N GLN A 397 -32.97 24.15 51.66
CA GLN A 397 -33.59 23.85 52.96
C GLN A 397 -32.66 24.17 54.13
N VAL A 398 -31.38 23.79 54.03
CA VAL A 398 -30.38 24.12 55.06
C VAL A 398 -30.21 25.64 55.15
N ALA A 399 -30.13 26.35 54.03
CA ALA A 399 -30.05 27.82 54.03
C ALA A 399 -31.25 28.46 54.77
N THR A 400 -32.45 27.92 54.54
CA THR A 400 -33.67 28.37 55.25
C THR A 400 -33.58 28.10 56.75
N ALA A 401 -33.16 26.88 57.14
CA ALA A 401 -32.97 26.51 58.54
C ALA A 401 -31.89 27.36 59.24
N MET A 402 -30.83 27.74 58.52
CA MET A 402 -29.80 28.63 59.04
C MET A 402 -30.34 30.05 59.25
N HIS A 403 -31.16 30.56 58.34
CA HIS A 403 -31.84 31.84 58.55
C HIS A 403 -32.75 31.84 59.79
N GLU A 404 -33.52 30.78 59.99
CA GLU A 404 -34.32 30.60 61.20
C GLU A 404 -33.43 30.50 62.45
N MET A 405 -32.32 29.76 62.38
CA MET A 405 -31.35 29.64 63.47
C MET A 405 -30.78 31.00 63.85
N THR A 406 -30.32 31.82 62.90
CA THR A 406 -29.80 33.16 63.19
C THR A 406 -30.86 34.05 63.86
N ALA A 407 -32.12 33.95 63.43
CA ALA A 407 -33.22 34.68 64.06
C ALA A 407 -33.44 34.22 65.52
N THR A 408 -33.45 32.92 65.77
CA THR A 408 -33.61 32.38 67.13
C THR A 408 -32.43 32.73 68.04
N VAL A 409 -31.19 32.71 67.54
CA VAL A 409 -30.00 33.13 68.30
C VAL A 409 -30.12 34.61 68.70
N GLN A 410 -30.57 35.49 67.81
CA GLN A 410 -30.82 36.89 68.15
C GLN A 410 -31.94 37.07 69.19
N GLU A 411 -32.97 36.24 69.14
CA GLU A 411 -34.06 36.25 70.12
C GLU A 411 -33.57 35.79 71.51
N VAL A 412 -32.77 34.71 71.56
CA VAL A 412 -32.14 34.24 72.81
C VAL A 412 -31.18 35.29 73.38
N ALA A 413 -30.42 35.99 72.54
CA ALA A 413 -29.57 37.11 72.94
C ALA A 413 -30.38 38.17 73.69
N ARG A 414 -31.48 38.61 73.08
CA ARG A 414 -32.38 39.63 73.62
C ARG A 414 -33.02 39.17 74.93
N ASN A 415 -33.48 37.93 74.99
CA ASN A 415 -34.06 37.34 76.21
C ASN A 415 -33.03 37.25 77.35
N ALA A 416 -31.77 36.93 77.06
CA ALA A 416 -30.70 36.89 78.05
C ALA A 416 -30.35 38.29 78.59
N GLU A 417 -30.35 39.31 77.71
CA GLU A 417 -30.18 40.72 78.07
C GLU A 417 -31.32 41.21 78.98
N GLU A 418 -32.57 41.00 78.57
CA GLU A 418 -33.75 41.35 79.37
C GLU A 418 -33.76 40.63 80.73
N ALA A 419 -33.41 39.34 80.76
CA ALA A 419 -33.29 38.59 82.01
C ALA A 419 -32.16 39.12 82.91
N SER A 420 -31.06 39.59 82.32
CA SER A 420 -29.96 40.22 83.06
C SER A 420 -30.38 41.55 83.68
N GLU A 421 -31.08 42.40 82.93
CA GLU A 421 -31.65 43.66 83.45
C GLU A 421 -32.64 43.40 84.59
N ALA A 422 -33.54 42.42 84.42
CA ALA A 422 -34.50 42.04 85.45
C ALA A 422 -33.81 41.50 86.72
N ALA A 423 -32.73 40.70 86.56
CA ALA A 423 -31.94 40.23 87.69
C ALA A 423 -31.25 41.39 88.42
N VAL A 424 -30.65 42.35 87.71
CA VAL A 424 -30.05 43.55 88.32
C VAL A 424 -31.08 44.36 89.10
N ALA A 425 -32.28 44.56 88.54
CA ALA A 425 -33.37 45.25 89.23
C ALA A 425 -33.82 44.50 90.50
N ALA A 426 -33.94 43.18 90.43
CA ALA A 426 -34.29 42.33 91.59
C ALA A 426 -33.22 42.36 92.69
N ASP A 427 -31.93 42.37 92.34
CA ASP A 427 -30.82 42.48 93.29
C ASP A 427 -30.88 43.82 94.04
N LEU A 428 -31.09 44.92 93.30
CA LEU A 428 -31.24 46.26 93.89
C LEU A 428 -32.42 46.30 94.87
N GLN A 429 -33.57 45.75 94.48
CA GLN A 429 -34.77 45.74 95.31
C GLN A 429 -34.63 44.83 96.54
N ALA A 430 -33.94 43.69 96.41
CA ALA A 430 -33.66 42.81 97.54
C ALA A 430 -32.70 43.46 98.54
N ARG A 431 -31.65 44.16 98.07
CA ARG A 431 -30.73 44.94 98.91
C ARG A 431 -31.42 46.09 99.63
N GLU A 432 -32.34 46.77 98.97
CA GLU A 432 -33.12 47.83 99.61
C GLU A 432 -34.08 47.25 100.66
N GLY A 433 -34.72 46.12 100.36
CA GLY A 433 -35.50 45.37 101.35
C GLY A 433 -34.67 44.96 102.57
N ASP A 434 -33.44 44.51 102.37
CA ASP A 434 -32.53 44.13 103.46
C ASP A 434 -32.20 45.32 104.37
N LYS A 435 -31.99 46.52 103.81
CA LYS A 435 -31.83 47.75 104.62
C LYS A 435 -33.07 48.05 105.45
N VAL A 436 -34.27 48.01 104.85
CA VAL A 436 -35.54 48.26 105.55
C VAL A 436 -35.76 47.26 106.68
N VAL A 437 -35.43 45.98 106.45
CA VAL A 437 -35.49 44.94 107.49
C VAL A 437 -34.51 45.23 108.62
N ASN A 438 -33.28 45.62 108.32
CA ASN A 438 -32.29 46.00 109.33
C ASN A 438 -32.74 47.23 110.16
N GLU A 439 -33.34 48.24 109.51
CA GLU A 439 -33.95 49.38 110.20
C GLU A 439 -35.11 48.95 111.11
N ALA A 440 -35.97 48.04 110.64
CA ALA A 440 -37.07 47.50 111.43
C ALA A 440 -36.57 46.73 112.66
N ILE A 441 -35.51 45.93 112.53
CA ILE A 441 -34.88 45.24 113.68
C ILE A 441 -34.43 46.27 114.71
N ALA A 442 -33.70 47.31 114.29
CA ALA A 442 -33.22 48.35 115.21
C ALA A 442 -34.38 49.07 115.94
N GLN A 443 -35.49 49.36 115.24
CA GLN A 443 -36.67 49.97 115.86
C GLN A 443 -37.39 49.03 116.85
N ILE A 444 -37.47 47.74 116.53
CA ILE A 444 -38.09 46.75 117.43
C ILE A 444 -37.21 46.52 118.66
N GLU A 445 -35.88 46.56 118.54
CA GLU A 445 -34.97 46.49 119.69
C GLU A 445 -35.10 47.71 120.63
N LEU A 446 -35.28 48.91 120.06
CA LEU A 446 -35.63 50.11 120.83
C LEU A 446 -36.97 49.95 121.54
N LEU A 447 -37.99 49.44 120.85
CA LEU A 447 -39.30 49.15 121.46
C LEU A 447 -39.19 48.12 122.59
N ALA A 448 -38.38 47.07 122.42
CA ALA A 448 -38.15 46.06 123.45
C ALA A 448 -37.54 46.68 124.73
N THR A 449 -36.65 47.65 124.54
CA THR A 449 -36.02 48.41 125.62
C THR A 449 -37.06 49.28 126.35
N GLU A 450 -37.90 50.01 125.62
CA GLU A 450 -38.93 50.88 126.19
C GLU A 450 -40.03 50.10 126.94
N VAL A 451 -40.44 48.94 126.40
CA VAL A 451 -41.33 48.00 127.09
C VAL A 451 -40.66 47.49 128.38
N GLY A 452 -39.36 47.22 128.35
CA GLY A 452 -38.57 46.88 129.53
C GLY A 452 -38.62 47.94 130.63
N HIS A 453 -38.38 49.21 130.27
CA HIS A 453 -38.50 50.34 131.20
C HIS A 453 -39.93 50.50 131.75
N SER A 454 -40.95 50.30 130.91
CA SER A 454 -42.35 50.35 131.32
C SER A 454 -42.69 49.25 132.34
N THR A 455 -42.19 48.03 132.14
CA THR A 455 -42.35 46.92 133.10
C THR A 455 -41.72 47.25 134.46
N GLU A 456 -40.51 47.83 134.48
CA GLU A 456 -39.85 48.28 135.71
C GLU A 456 -40.66 49.36 136.44
N ALA A 457 -41.15 50.37 135.72
CA ALA A 457 -41.98 51.43 136.28
C ALA A 457 -43.30 50.88 136.89
N MET A 458 -43.93 49.90 136.23
CA MET A 458 -45.12 49.24 136.77
C MET A 458 -44.82 48.40 138.02
N ALA A 459 -43.66 47.74 138.07
CA ALA A 459 -43.21 47.01 139.25
C ALA A 459 -42.95 47.95 140.44
N GLU A 460 -42.42 49.14 140.20
CA GLU A 460 -42.28 50.20 141.20
C GLU A 460 -43.64 50.69 141.70
N LEU A 461 -44.55 51.03 140.77
CA LEU A 461 -45.89 51.52 141.11
C LEU A 461 -46.68 50.49 141.93
N LYS A 462 -46.57 49.20 141.61
CA LYS A 462 -47.14 48.11 142.40
C LYS A 462 -46.60 48.12 143.84
N ARG A 463 -45.28 48.28 144.00
CA ARG A 463 -44.62 48.32 145.32
C ARG A 463 -45.06 49.52 146.16
N GLU A 464 -45.18 50.69 145.55
CA GLU A 464 -45.70 51.89 146.21
C GLU A 464 -47.19 51.75 146.56
N SER A 465 -47.99 51.13 145.69
CA SER A 465 -49.40 50.81 145.97
C SER A 465 -49.54 49.86 147.17
N ASP A 466 -48.71 48.82 147.26
CA ASP A 466 -48.67 47.89 148.39
C ASP A 466 -48.28 48.59 149.70
N LYS A 467 -47.31 49.52 149.65
CA LYS A 467 -46.96 50.37 150.80
C LYS A 467 -48.13 51.23 151.24
N ILE A 468 -48.82 51.89 150.31
CA ILE A 468 -49.99 52.73 150.64
C ILE A 468 -51.09 51.86 151.28
N GLY A 469 -51.34 50.66 150.74
CA GLY A 469 -52.26 49.69 151.36
C GLY A 469 -51.91 49.41 152.81
N SER A 470 -50.63 49.15 153.11
CA SER A 470 -50.17 48.90 154.48
C SER A 470 -50.36 50.11 155.42
N VAL A 471 -50.22 51.34 154.90
CA VAL A 471 -50.47 52.57 155.66
C VAL A 471 -51.96 52.76 155.94
N LEU A 472 -52.83 52.44 154.97
CA LEU A 472 -54.28 52.52 155.15
C LEU A 472 -54.77 51.53 156.20
N ASP A 473 -54.22 50.32 156.28
CA ASP A 473 -54.53 49.36 157.36
C ASP A 473 -54.22 49.94 158.75
N VAL A 474 -53.09 50.65 158.88
CA VAL A 474 -52.74 51.35 160.12
C VAL A 474 -53.72 52.49 160.42
N ILE A 475 -54.08 53.30 159.41
CA ILE A 475 -55.05 54.41 159.59
C ILE A 475 -56.42 53.86 159.99
N LYS A 476 -56.88 52.76 159.38
CA LYS A 476 -58.14 52.09 159.70
C LYS A 476 -58.14 51.61 161.15
N SER A 477 -57.05 50.99 161.58
CA SER A 477 -56.83 50.57 162.96
C SER A 477 -56.85 51.76 163.93
N VAL A 478 -56.17 52.86 163.61
CA VAL A 478 -56.17 54.09 164.42
C VAL A 478 -57.56 54.73 164.47
N ALA A 479 -58.29 54.78 163.36
CA ALA A 479 -59.66 55.30 163.30
C ALA A 479 -60.61 54.44 164.16
N GLN A 480 -60.51 53.11 164.10
CA GLN A 480 -61.26 52.21 164.99
C GLN A 480 -60.93 52.43 166.47
N GLN A 481 -59.64 52.55 166.81
CA GLN A 481 -59.21 52.85 168.17
C GLN A 481 -59.73 54.21 168.64
N THR A 482 -59.70 55.23 167.77
CA THR A 482 -60.19 56.57 168.06
C THR A 482 -61.71 56.58 168.24
N ASN A 483 -62.46 55.83 167.44
CA ASN A 483 -63.90 55.64 167.58
C ASN A 483 -64.27 54.99 168.93
N LEU A 484 -63.48 54.02 169.38
CA LEU A 484 -63.61 53.36 170.69
C LEU A 484 -63.27 54.31 171.85
N LEU A 485 -62.19 55.07 171.73
CA LEU A 485 -61.81 56.10 172.72
C LEU A 485 -62.88 57.18 172.83
N ALA A 486 -63.43 57.64 171.71
CA ALA A 486 -64.49 58.63 171.65
C ALA A 486 -65.79 58.11 172.26
N LEU A 487 -66.16 56.84 172.01
CA LEU A 487 -67.29 56.20 172.65
C LEU A 487 -67.13 56.17 174.18
N ASN A 488 -65.95 55.79 174.66
CA ASN A 488 -65.64 55.79 176.10
C ASN A 488 -65.70 57.20 176.71
N ALA A 489 -65.20 58.21 175.98
CA ALA A 489 -65.29 59.61 176.41
C ALA A 489 -66.74 60.13 176.43
N ALA A 490 -67.58 59.75 175.47
CA ALA A 490 -69.00 60.11 175.42
C ALA A 490 -69.78 59.49 176.59
N ILE A 491 -69.46 58.24 176.93
CA ILE A 491 -70.02 57.54 178.10
C ILE A 491 -69.66 58.28 179.39
N GLU A 492 -68.40 58.67 179.58
CA GLU A 492 -67.97 59.35 180.81
C GLU A 492 -68.47 60.79 180.90
N ALA A 493 -68.63 61.47 179.75
CA ALA A 493 -69.25 62.78 179.68
C ALA A 493 -70.75 62.75 180.05
N ALA A 494 -71.49 61.72 179.64
CA ALA A 494 -72.88 61.50 180.07
C ALA A 494 -72.96 61.25 181.60
N ARG A 495 -71.91 60.68 182.19
CA ARG A 495 -71.80 60.39 183.62
C ARG A 495 -71.55 61.62 184.48
N ALA A 496 -70.84 62.63 183.95
CA ALA A 496 -70.57 63.91 184.61
C ALA A 496 -71.78 64.88 184.64
N GLY A 497 -72.94 64.48 184.09
CA GLY A 497 -74.19 65.26 184.14
C GLY A 497 -74.05 66.65 183.51
N GLU A 498 -74.62 67.68 184.14
CA GLU A 498 -74.61 69.07 183.63
C GLU A 498 -73.18 69.62 183.39
N ALA A 499 -72.17 69.16 184.13
CA ALA A 499 -70.78 69.58 183.96
C ALA A 499 -70.09 68.95 182.73
N GLY A 500 -70.59 67.80 182.24
CA GLY A 500 -69.99 67.02 181.14
C GLY A 500 -70.54 67.36 179.75
N ARG A 501 -71.53 68.24 179.65
CA ARG A 501 -72.30 68.49 178.41
C ARG A 501 -71.43 68.99 177.25
N GLY A 502 -70.42 69.84 177.52
CA GLY A 502 -69.45 70.28 176.52
C GLY A 502 -68.51 69.14 176.06
N PHE A 503 -68.11 68.26 176.98
CA PHE A 503 -67.27 67.10 176.68
C PHE A 503 -68.01 66.03 175.87
N ALA A 504 -69.31 65.83 176.11
CA ALA A 504 -70.13 64.88 175.35
C ALA A 504 -70.24 65.27 173.88
N VAL A 505 -70.42 66.58 173.59
CA VAL A 505 -70.45 67.10 172.23
C VAL A 505 -69.10 66.88 171.53
N VAL A 506 -67.98 67.13 172.22
CA VAL A 506 -66.64 66.88 171.64
C VAL A 506 -66.42 65.38 171.42
N ALA A 507 -66.84 64.52 172.33
CA ALA A 507 -66.69 63.07 172.17
C ALA A 507 -67.53 62.51 171.01
N ASP A 508 -68.78 62.96 170.86
CA ASP A 508 -69.61 62.59 169.69
C ASP A 508 -69.04 63.14 168.39
N GLU A 509 -68.45 64.34 168.40
CA GLU A 509 -67.76 64.91 167.23
C GLU A 509 -66.50 64.12 166.87
N VAL A 510 -65.69 63.69 167.85
CA VAL A 510 -64.53 62.81 167.62
C VAL A 510 -64.97 61.43 167.15
N ARG A 511 -66.09 60.90 167.66
CA ARG A 511 -66.65 59.62 167.21
C ARG A 511 -67.12 59.70 165.76
N SER A 512 -67.89 60.74 165.44
CA SER A 512 -68.32 61.05 164.08
C SER A 512 -67.12 61.21 163.14
N LEU A 513 -66.08 61.93 163.57
CA LEU A 513 -64.83 62.10 162.81
C LEU A 513 -64.12 60.76 162.60
N ALA A 514 -64.00 59.92 163.63
CA ALA A 514 -63.39 58.60 163.53
C ALA A 514 -64.15 57.65 162.59
N GLN A 515 -65.49 57.66 162.64
CA GLN A 515 -66.35 56.92 161.70
C GLN A 515 -66.21 57.45 160.27
N ARG A 516 -66.13 58.78 160.08
CA ARG A 516 -65.86 59.40 158.76
C ARG A 516 -64.46 59.05 158.25
N THR A 517 -63.45 59.04 159.11
CA THR A 517 -62.08 58.63 158.77
C THR A 517 -62.06 57.17 158.37
N GLN A 518 -62.69 56.27 159.13
CA GLN A 518 -62.76 54.85 158.80
C GLN A 518 -63.46 54.62 157.46
N LYS A 519 -64.61 55.26 157.23
CA LYS A 519 -65.32 55.18 155.95
C LYS A 519 -64.47 55.71 154.78
N SER A 520 -63.76 56.83 154.97
CA SER A 520 -62.87 57.38 153.95
C SER A 520 -61.67 56.47 153.69
N THR A 521 -61.13 55.82 154.72
CA THR A 521 -60.05 54.85 154.58
C THR A 521 -60.53 53.59 153.84
N GLU A 522 -61.76 53.12 154.08
CA GLU A 522 -62.37 52.03 153.32
C GLU A 522 -62.58 52.41 151.85
N GLU A 523 -63.04 53.63 151.55
CA GLU A 523 -63.14 54.15 150.19
C GLU A 523 -61.76 54.25 149.49
N ILE A 524 -60.71 54.68 150.19
CA ILE A 524 -59.34 54.72 149.64
C ILE A 524 -58.76 53.30 149.50
N GLU A 525 -59.06 52.38 150.41
CA GLU A 525 -58.66 50.97 150.34
C GLU A 525 -59.24 50.31 149.08
N GLU A 526 -60.52 50.56 148.76
CA GLU A 526 -61.12 50.14 147.49
C GLU A 526 -60.40 50.74 146.28
N LEU A 527 -60.05 52.03 146.31
CA LEU A 527 -59.30 52.68 145.23
C LEU A 527 -57.89 52.08 145.05
N ILE A 528 -57.18 51.81 146.14
CA ILE A 528 -55.84 51.19 146.10
C ILE A 528 -55.92 49.74 145.67
N SER A 529 -56.94 48.99 146.10
CA SER A 529 -57.19 47.64 145.59
C SER A 529 -57.47 47.65 144.08
N GLY A 530 -58.23 48.64 143.60
CA GLY A 530 -58.42 48.91 142.17
C GLY A 530 -57.11 49.23 141.46
N LEU A 531 -56.25 50.06 142.05
CA LEU A 531 -54.92 50.41 141.51
C LEU A 531 -53.98 49.19 141.47
N GLN A 532 -53.97 48.35 142.51
CA GLN A 532 -53.19 47.11 142.58
C GLN A 532 -53.64 46.10 141.53
N ASN A 533 -54.96 45.94 141.34
CA ASN A 533 -55.49 45.08 140.29
C ASN A 533 -55.17 45.64 138.90
N GLY A 534 -55.32 46.96 138.69
CA GLY A 534 -54.99 47.63 137.45
C GLY A 534 -53.50 47.52 137.09
N THR A 535 -52.60 47.75 138.05
CA THR A 535 -51.14 47.58 137.87
C THR A 535 -50.76 46.14 137.59
N ARG A 536 -51.39 45.16 138.26
CA ARG A 536 -51.18 43.73 137.95
C ARG A 536 -51.62 43.39 136.53
N GLN A 537 -52.76 43.91 136.08
CA GLN A 537 -53.25 43.71 134.72
C GLN A 537 -52.31 44.34 133.68
N VAL A 538 -51.84 45.58 133.91
CA VAL A 538 -50.87 46.24 133.02
C VAL A 538 -49.54 45.51 133.00
N ALA A 539 -49.06 44.99 134.13
CA ALA A 539 -47.84 44.19 134.18
C ALA A 539 -47.94 42.92 133.30
N THR A 540 -49.08 42.21 133.36
CA THR A 540 -49.33 41.06 132.47
C THR A 540 -49.36 41.46 130.99
N ILE A 541 -49.94 42.62 130.67
CA ILE A 541 -49.94 43.15 129.29
C ILE A 541 -48.50 43.50 128.84
N MET A 542 -47.68 44.06 129.72
CA MET A 542 -46.27 44.38 129.40
C MET A 542 -45.42 43.12 129.21
N ASP A 543 -45.61 42.09 130.02
CA ASP A 543 -44.94 40.79 129.82
C ASP A 543 -45.31 40.16 128.47
N ASN A 544 -46.60 40.15 128.11
CA ASN A 544 -47.06 39.70 126.80
C ASN A 544 -46.49 40.57 125.67
N SER A 545 -46.42 41.88 125.85
CA SER A 545 -45.86 42.82 124.88
C SER A 545 -44.36 42.58 124.67
N ARG A 546 -43.64 42.23 125.73
CA ARG A 546 -42.23 41.84 125.67
C ARG A 546 -42.05 40.54 124.87
N GLU A 547 -42.87 39.52 125.11
CA GLU A 547 -42.83 38.27 124.34
C GLU A 547 -43.13 38.50 122.85
N LEU A 548 -44.17 39.30 122.54
CA LEU A 548 -44.50 39.68 121.17
C LEU A 548 -43.37 40.45 120.47
N THR A 549 -42.66 41.31 121.21
CA THR A 549 -41.52 42.06 120.66
C THR A 549 -40.35 41.14 120.33
N VAL A 550 -40.03 40.20 121.22
CA VAL A 550 -38.99 39.17 120.96
C VAL A 550 -39.35 38.31 119.74
N SER A 551 -40.62 37.89 119.64
CA SER A 551 -41.12 37.14 118.48
C SER A 551 -41.03 37.96 117.19
N SER A 552 -41.30 39.27 117.26
CA SER A 552 -41.21 40.19 116.12
C SER A 552 -39.78 40.38 115.63
N VAL A 553 -38.78 40.48 116.54
CA VAL A 553 -37.36 40.50 116.16
C VAL A 553 -36.98 39.22 115.42
N GLU A 554 -37.37 38.06 115.93
CA GLU A 554 -37.04 36.76 115.32
C GLU A 554 -37.68 36.61 113.92
N LEU A 555 -38.95 36.98 113.77
CA LEU A 555 -39.63 36.94 112.48
C LEU A 555 -38.97 37.87 111.46
N THR A 556 -38.56 39.07 111.90
CA THR A 556 -37.89 40.07 111.05
C THR A 556 -36.49 39.60 110.65
N ARG A 557 -35.73 38.97 111.55
CA ARG A 557 -34.43 38.36 111.23
C ARG A 557 -34.56 37.25 110.18
N ARG A 558 -35.59 36.39 110.30
CA ARG A 558 -35.89 35.37 109.28
C ARG A 558 -36.24 35.96 107.91
N ALA A 559 -36.92 37.11 107.89
CA ALA A 559 -37.17 37.85 106.64
C ALA A 559 -35.86 38.37 106.03
N GLY A 560 -34.94 38.90 106.84
CA GLY A 560 -33.59 39.32 106.41
C GLY A 560 -32.79 38.17 105.79
N THR A 561 -32.72 37.01 106.46
CA THR A 561 -32.07 35.81 105.89
C THR A 561 -32.71 35.36 104.58
N SER A 562 -34.02 35.53 104.41
CA SER A 562 -34.71 35.20 103.16
C SER A 562 -34.31 36.15 102.02
N LEU A 563 -34.17 37.45 102.30
CA LEU A 563 -33.70 38.45 101.34
C LEU A 563 -32.22 38.23 100.97
N GLU A 564 -31.38 37.80 101.91
CA GLU A 564 -29.99 37.42 101.63
C GLU A 564 -29.92 36.24 100.64
N ASN A 565 -30.76 35.21 100.85
CA ASN A 565 -30.86 34.07 99.94
C ASN A 565 -31.38 34.46 98.55
N ILE A 566 -32.33 35.39 98.47
CA ILE A 566 -32.80 35.96 97.20
C ILE A 566 -31.65 36.65 96.47
N THR A 567 -30.93 37.56 97.14
CA THR A 567 -29.76 38.28 96.59
C THR A 567 -28.72 37.29 96.01
N ARG A 568 -28.41 36.22 96.73
CA ARG A 568 -27.48 35.17 96.27
C ARG A 568 -27.98 34.43 95.03
N THR A 569 -29.27 34.11 94.99
CA THR A 569 -29.90 33.43 93.86
C THR A 569 -29.94 34.31 92.62
N VAL A 570 -30.27 35.59 92.79
CA VAL A 570 -30.29 36.60 91.72
C VAL A 570 -28.89 36.81 91.14
N SER A 571 -27.85 36.88 91.99
CA SER A 571 -26.45 36.94 91.53
C SER A 571 -26.04 35.72 90.68
N ALA A 572 -26.54 34.52 91.02
CA ALA A 572 -26.33 33.33 90.21
C ALA A 572 -27.05 33.43 88.85
N ILE A 573 -28.27 33.97 88.80
CA ILE A 573 -29.01 34.22 87.55
C ILE A 573 -28.23 35.19 86.65
N GLN A 574 -27.70 36.27 87.21
CA GLN A 574 -26.86 37.23 86.46
C GLN A 574 -25.63 36.55 85.85
N SER A 575 -24.97 35.67 86.60
CA SER A 575 -23.81 34.92 86.11
C SER A 575 -24.20 33.93 85.00
N MET A 576 -25.37 33.30 85.10
CA MET A 576 -25.91 32.41 84.07
C MET A 576 -26.23 33.17 82.78
N ASN A 577 -26.82 34.35 82.87
CA ASN A 577 -27.11 35.18 81.70
C ASN A 577 -25.85 35.64 80.96
N GLN A 578 -24.75 35.90 81.68
CA GLN A 578 -23.44 36.18 81.05
C GLN A 578 -22.91 34.97 80.26
N GLN A 579 -23.08 33.75 80.78
CA GLN A 579 -22.71 32.53 80.06
C GLN A 579 -23.59 32.30 78.83
N ILE A 580 -24.90 32.58 78.93
CA ILE A 580 -25.83 32.51 77.79
C ILE A 580 -25.40 33.50 76.70
N ALA A 581 -25.06 34.75 77.07
CA ALA A 581 -24.59 35.74 76.12
C ALA A 581 -23.32 35.29 75.37
N ALA A 582 -22.33 34.72 76.08
CA ALA A 582 -21.13 34.17 75.45
C ALA A 582 -21.44 32.99 74.50
N ALA A 583 -22.34 32.09 74.91
CA ALA A 583 -22.77 30.97 74.07
C ALA A 583 -23.53 31.43 72.81
N VAL A 584 -24.32 32.50 72.94
CA VAL A 584 -25.03 33.13 71.82
C VAL A 584 -24.05 33.75 70.82
N GLU A 585 -22.99 34.43 71.26
CA GLU A 585 -21.95 34.94 70.36
C GLU A 585 -21.26 33.80 69.58
N GLU A 586 -20.92 32.70 70.26
CA GLU A 586 -20.32 31.52 69.63
C GLU A 586 -21.28 30.85 68.62
N GLN A 587 -22.57 30.71 68.98
CA GLN A 587 -23.60 30.20 68.07
C GLN A 587 -23.80 31.10 66.87
N SER A 588 -23.77 32.42 67.03
CA SER A 588 -23.88 33.37 65.93
C SER A 588 -22.70 33.24 64.96
N ALA A 589 -21.48 33.12 65.46
CA ALA A 589 -20.29 32.91 64.62
C ALA A 589 -20.37 31.58 63.85
N THR A 590 -20.77 30.51 64.54
CA THR A 590 -20.94 29.18 63.93
C THR A 590 -22.03 29.20 62.86
N ALA A 591 -23.14 29.91 63.09
CA ALA A 591 -24.22 30.03 62.13
C ALA A 591 -23.78 30.75 60.84
N GLU A 592 -22.98 31.81 60.96
CA GLU A 592 -22.42 32.52 59.81
C GLU A 592 -21.45 31.66 59.00
N GLU A 593 -20.60 30.86 59.67
CA GLU A 593 -19.70 29.92 59.00
C GLU A 593 -20.46 28.81 58.25
N ILE A 594 -21.51 28.26 58.85
CA ILE A 594 -22.36 27.27 58.18
C ILE A 594 -23.07 27.92 56.98
N ASN A 595 -23.63 29.12 57.13
CA ASN A 595 -24.28 29.84 56.03
C ASN A 595 -23.32 30.05 54.84
N ARG A 596 -22.07 30.45 55.11
CA ARG A 596 -21.04 30.57 54.07
C ARG A 596 -20.69 29.24 53.42
N SER A 597 -20.66 28.15 54.19
CA SER A 597 -20.42 26.79 53.69
C SER A 597 -21.55 26.32 52.79
N VAL A 598 -22.81 26.61 53.15
CA VAL A 598 -24.00 26.29 52.36
C VAL A 598 -23.98 27.02 51.01
N LEU A 599 -23.59 28.29 50.98
CA LEU A 599 -23.41 29.04 49.73
C LEU A 599 -22.32 28.40 48.83
N ASN A 600 -21.18 28.01 49.40
CA ASN A 600 -20.14 27.32 48.63
C ASN A 600 -20.65 25.98 48.06
N VAL A 601 -21.42 25.20 48.83
CA VAL A 601 -22.01 23.94 48.36
C VAL A 601 -22.98 24.18 47.20
N ARG A 602 -23.76 25.26 47.26
CA ARG A 602 -24.65 25.68 46.18
C ARG A 602 -23.89 26.03 44.91
N ASP A 603 -22.82 26.81 45.00
CA ASP A 603 -21.99 27.21 43.85
C ASP A 603 -21.34 25.98 43.19
N VAL A 604 -20.80 25.05 43.99
CA VAL A 604 -20.24 23.78 43.50
C VAL A 604 -21.31 22.91 42.84
N SER A 605 -22.53 22.91 43.36
CA SER A 605 -23.65 22.19 42.76
C SER A 605 -24.02 22.76 41.38
N GLU A 606 -24.08 24.09 41.24
CA GLU A 606 -24.30 24.74 39.92
C GLU A 606 -23.18 24.41 38.93
N GLN A 607 -21.92 24.47 39.36
CA GLN A 607 -20.79 24.10 38.51
C GLN A 607 -20.85 22.62 38.08
N THR A 608 -21.24 21.73 38.99
CA THR A 608 -21.39 20.30 38.70
C THR A 608 -22.55 20.05 37.73
N SER A 609 -23.65 20.81 37.83
CA SER A 609 -24.76 20.77 36.87
C SER A 609 -24.29 21.13 35.46
N ALA A 610 -23.56 22.25 35.32
CA ALA A 610 -23.04 22.70 34.03
C ALA A 610 -22.06 21.70 33.41
N ALA A 611 -21.14 21.14 34.22
CA ALA A 611 -20.20 20.11 33.76
C ALA A 611 -20.91 18.81 33.34
N SER A 612 -22.01 18.47 34.01
CA SER A 612 -22.84 17.31 33.64
C SER A 612 -23.52 17.54 32.28
N GLU A 613 -24.08 18.72 32.03
CA GLU A 613 -24.67 19.05 30.71
C GLU A 613 -23.64 18.96 29.57
N GLU A 614 -22.42 19.45 29.78
CA GLU A 614 -21.34 19.36 28.79
C GLU A 614 -20.90 17.90 28.55
N THR A 615 -20.84 17.09 29.61
CA THR A 615 -20.53 15.67 29.51
C THR A 615 -21.62 14.90 28.76
N ALA A 616 -22.90 15.21 29.01
CA ALA A 616 -24.01 14.60 28.27
C ALA A 616 -23.94 14.92 26.77
N ALA A 617 -23.69 16.18 26.41
CA ALA A 617 -23.53 16.59 25.01
C ALA A 617 -22.35 15.85 24.34
N SER A 618 -21.23 15.70 25.05
CA SER A 618 -20.06 14.99 24.57
C SER A 618 -20.32 13.49 24.36
N SER A 619 -21.07 12.84 25.26
CA SER A 619 -21.47 11.44 25.13
C SER A 619 -22.37 11.20 23.91
N VAL A 620 -23.32 12.10 23.64
CA VAL A 620 -24.15 12.04 22.43
C VAL A 620 -23.29 12.13 21.17
N GLU A 621 -22.29 13.01 21.16
CA GLU A 621 -21.38 13.15 20.03
C GLU A 621 -20.46 11.93 19.86
N LEU A 622 -19.99 11.32 20.96
CA LEU A 622 -19.25 10.05 20.91
C LEU A 622 -20.09 8.90 20.34
N ALA A 623 -21.36 8.78 20.76
CA ALA A 623 -22.27 7.79 20.21
C ALA A 623 -22.50 8.01 18.70
N ARG A 624 -22.63 9.28 18.27
CA ARG A 624 -22.75 9.66 16.86
C ARG A 624 -21.49 9.30 16.06
N LEU A 625 -20.30 9.61 16.56
CA LEU A 625 -19.02 9.27 15.93
C LEU A 625 -18.83 7.75 15.85
N GLY A 626 -19.18 7.02 16.92
CA GLY A 626 -19.18 5.56 16.95
C GLY A 626 -20.08 4.99 15.86
N SER A 627 -21.34 5.44 15.79
CA SER A 627 -22.28 5.01 14.73
C SER A 627 -21.76 5.33 13.32
N HIS A 628 -21.13 6.49 13.13
CA HIS A 628 -20.53 6.86 11.84
C HIS A 628 -19.35 5.95 11.47
N LEU A 629 -18.45 5.66 12.41
CA LEU A 629 -17.35 4.71 12.21
C LEU A 629 -17.88 3.29 11.93
N GLN A 630 -18.91 2.84 12.66
CA GLN A 630 -19.59 1.56 12.41
C GLN A 630 -20.09 1.47 10.96
N ALA A 631 -20.69 2.55 10.44
CA ALA A 631 -21.18 2.60 9.07
C ALA A 631 -20.05 2.60 8.03
N LEU A 632 -18.92 3.26 8.31
CA LEU A 632 -17.74 3.25 7.44
C LEU A 632 -17.07 1.87 7.40
N VAL A 633 -16.92 1.23 8.57
CA VAL A 633 -16.41 -0.14 8.71
C VAL A 633 -17.37 -1.14 8.05
N GLY A 634 -18.68 -0.96 8.20
CA GLY A 634 -19.72 -1.81 7.61
C GLY A 634 -19.78 -1.76 6.08
N ARG A 635 -19.11 -0.81 5.41
CA ARG A 635 -18.90 -0.87 3.95
C ARG A 635 -17.94 -1.99 3.54
N PHE A 636 -17.04 -2.40 4.45
CA PHE A 636 -16.12 -3.50 4.21
C PHE A 636 -16.80 -4.82 4.59
N ARG A 637 -16.80 -5.77 3.66
CA ARG A 637 -17.19 -7.16 3.92
C ARG A 637 -15.94 -7.93 4.33
N VAL A 638 -15.90 -8.38 5.58
CA VAL A 638 -14.75 -9.05 6.19
C VAL A 638 -14.96 -10.55 6.21
#